data_AF-A0A7C7H695-F1
#
_entry.id   AF-A0A7C7H695-F1
#
_cell.length_a   1.000
_cell.length_b   1.000
_cell.length_c   1.000
_cell.angle_alpha   90.00
_cell.angle_beta   90.00
_cell.angle_gamma   90.00
#
_symmetry.space_group_name_H-M   'P 1'
#
loop_
_entity.id
_entity.type
_entity.pdbx_description
1 polymer ?
#
loop_
_entity_poly.entity_id
_entity_poly.type
_entity_poly.pdbx_seq_one_letter_code
_entity_poly.pdbx_strand_id
1 'polypeptide(L)'
;MLPAIFQRIRTTMLKRLSRIARTSLVVSALVTVSAFFSIRVPHALVNSALHSISPQLELITGDINFCMSKGQLDLNSVVINFNDKPALSVKSALVSLGVSPLRDTFLLPTLIRVPSAELNIDSQLRQVLEDIQTDDGRVTALQLDINNIDIKYSDDLNDLVELKDLSINGLLDADKGNFKLRSYCVTPTAGDLQATFHTTDGNGNWQVSAQVFGKLQKEWSVFEAAGLQFEDASVNAKFTAAGDWDGFYSWRVDGDLNLDNPRLSSPSLSFEHSRIDVNGSSASGIRINATTTLFENSVHSTGELSFDDHEGIDLQLGHVVRGITVNEQLRQWLNALEPEITTYLVATQASGTIDAQVLTDIHNNQFSWAIAIQPNDLDLAYQGLRTDGEQSFSFPYAMQLNDGYIAIADDALVFRTVGDHASGTVKLLGEVDFRPQETEVDLLITARDLPLEQEVMSALGGVPAVTSLIRDLGNPHGGTANAGVHLFTNNDVFEYRVDLDIFNCVTQPVMLPLNVEVSKAKVVITENLTAFSAQATAVRSKLDIRGKAHGYSGSEHLQFTVKIVGEGWHPDSYEAATMSSNLPIPADLASLPIDGDFSYRLDLLWPTMDSDPQLNAQLFANSATVEWPQLGITLNELATHNAQLYAANNSFNFHFGSISTKVEDGLIVGQCTLSHIDDLNIATADLSRLPLSNKLISGSQQFAGQQAWGEHLDWNGAITGFVSFNPIRPQQFTSAIDLQPLAVNISDNPDDVFQLNGQLHLSPNAIGADKLKISSKNSTLMVYNFGGELFSDRLHIEADLESNRGIELTSDLPALAGSEFAATLRDLGVTGKIKAESLHASADLFTDGKINAEFTGGVEITDLQVTEGIPFKEGYAAFAINEAKWNSANDFTASMSITDSKGLLGQLAVSEVRTPEGAKVIINEKGIRVDKVEATLLDGNIAGNFAILPGDDIPYLLNMHLSGIDLGQMRNELDIRGALSGRVNGDIELRSTTTLPTDCTGKVDLSLEDAMLGSVPVLKSIWKISGFPAPVIDKGRLEVTLNGNGNMTVENFSLDGTAFEFIGKGAATMDAAIDLKITVRTLSLITRLPLIKDILDVFIEQQIYGPIEDLQIKHRSWAKILNWFSDDEAFVPPPFPLWLPSPATPDWNISPIIPVQ
;
A
#
# COMPACT_ATOMS: atom_id res chain seq x y z
N MET A 1 -18.45 32.34 103.79
CA MET A 1 -18.31 31.54 105.03
C MET A 1 -18.81 32.27 106.29
N LEU A 2 -18.19 33.38 106.72
CA LEU A 2 -18.67 34.16 107.89
C LEU A 2 -20.10 34.72 107.75
N PRO A 3 -20.58 35.21 106.58
CA PRO A 3 -21.96 35.69 106.44
C PRO A 3 -23.02 34.58 106.54
N ALA A 4 -22.79 33.44 105.88
CA ALA A 4 -23.67 32.27 105.93
C ALA A 4 -23.75 31.68 107.35
N ILE A 5 -22.63 31.69 108.09
CA ILE A 5 -22.57 31.36 109.51
C ILE A 5 -23.49 32.28 110.32
N PHE A 6 -23.41 33.60 110.12
CA PHE A 6 -24.25 34.54 110.85
C PHE A 6 -25.74 34.45 110.47
N GLN A 7 -26.06 34.16 109.20
CA GLN A 7 -27.44 34.00 108.71
C GLN A 7 -28.06 32.66 109.16
N ARG A 8 -27.31 31.54 109.18
CA ARG A 8 -27.75 30.26 109.76
C ARG A 8 -27.85 30.31 111.28
N ILE A 9 -26.99 31.06 111.98
CA ILE A 9 -27.18 31.33 113.42
C ILE A 9 -28.53 32.03 113.65
N ARG A 10 -28.95 32.92 112.74
CA ARG A 10 -30.24 33.63 112.82
C ARG A 10 -31.45 32.71 112.64
N THR A 11 -31.40 31.73 111.74
CA THR A 11 -32.51 30.78 111.50
C THR A 11 -32.54 29.61 112.49
N THR A 12 -31.38 29.16 113.00
CA THR A 12 -31.30 28.05 113.97
C THR A 12 -31.73 28.49 115.38
N MET A 13 -31.72 29.80 115.68
CA MET A 13 -32.17 30.35 116.96
C MET A 13 -33.69 30.23 117.25
N LEU A 14 -34.51 29.74 116.32
CA LEU A 14 -35.98 29.78 116.46
C LEU A 14 -36.70 28.44 116.74
N LYS A 15 -35.99 27.32 116.98
CA LYS A 15 -36.65 26.07 117.43
C LYS A 15 -35.82 25.25 118.44
N ARG A 16 -35.99 25.54 119.74
CA ARG A 16 -36.18 24.58 120.87
C ARG A 16 -35.89 25.24 122.22
N LEU A 17 -36.96 25.53 122.94
CA LEU A 17 -37.00 26.13 124.28
C LEU A 17 -36.80 25.06 125.37
N SER A 18 -35.63 25.10 126.03
CA SER A 18 -35.47 24.82 127.48
C SER A 18 -34.02 24.97 127.96
N ARG A 19 -33.03 25.07 127.06
CA ARG A 19 -31.65 25.54 127.38
C ARG A 19 -31.44 27.06 127.21
N ILE A 20 -32.38 27.75 126.56
CA ILE A 20 -32.23 29.15 126.10
C ILE A 20 -32.15 30.18 127.23
N ALA A 21 -32.75 30.01 128.41
CA ALA A 21 -32.69 31.05 129.44
C ALA A 21 -31.28 31.26 130.03
N ARG A 22 -30.46 30.21 130.13
CA ARG A 22 -29.05 30.32 130.56
C ARG A 22 -28.14 30.77 129.42
N THR A 23 -28.35 30.25 128.21
CA THR A 23 -27.56 30.65 127.05
C THR A 23 -27.89 32.07 126.58
N SER A 24 -29.15 32.51 126.64
CA SER A 24 -29.58 33.88 126.31
C SER A 24 -29.08 34.89 127.35
N LEU A 25 -29.03 34.54 128.64
CA LEU A 25 -28.50 35.45 129.65
C LEU A 25 -26.97 35.55 129.58
N VAL A 26 -26.28 34.43 129.27
CA VAL A 26 -24.84 34.41 128.99
C VAL A 26 -24.52 35.12 127.67
N VAL A 27 -25.31 34.95 126.61
CA VAL A 27 -25.15 35.63 125.32
C VAL A 27 -25.51 37.12 125.44
N SER A 28 -26.57 37.51 126.14
CA SER A 28 -26.88 38.92 126.40
C SER A 28 -25.83 39.58 127.29
N ALA A 29 -25.28 38.87 128.28
CA ALA A 29 -24.16 39.34 129.08
C ALA A 29 -22.86 39.44 128.26
N LEU A 30 -22.55 38.45 127.41
CA LEU A 30 -21.43 38.48 126.47
C LEU A 30 -21.60 39.64 125.47
N VAL A 31 -22.80 39.87 124.93
CA VAL A 31 -23.08 40.99 124.02
C VAL A 31 -22.90 42.34 124.74
N THR A 32 -23.41 42.46 125.97
CA THR A 32 -23.29 43.70 126.77
C THR A 32 -21.83 43.97 127.21
N VAL A 33 -21.09 42.94 127.62
CA VAL A 33 -19.66 43.05 127.95
C VAL A 33 -18.82 43.30 126.69
N SER A 34 -19.21 42.73 125.54
CA SER A 34 -18.52 42.92 124.26
C SER A 34 -18.67 44.35 123.74
N ALA A 35 -19.68 45.08 124.22
CA ALA A 35 -19.84 46.50 123.94
C ALA A 35 -18.79 47.37 124.67
N PHE A 36 -18.03 46.86 125.64
CA PHE A 36 -17.00 47.63 126.34
C PHE A 36 -15.60 47.00 126.26
N PHE A 37 -15.50 45.68 126.11
CA PHE A 37 -14.24 44.94 126.05
C PHE A 37 -14.26 43.92 124.90
N SER A 38 -13.10 43.61 124.30
CA SER A 38 -13.00 42.50 123.35
C SER A 38 -13.15 41.17 124.08
N ILE A 39 -14.11 40.35 123.66
CA ILE A 39 -14.36 39.03 124.25
C ILE A 39 -13.91 37.94 123.30
N ARG A 40 -13.17 36.96 123.81
CA ARG A 40 -12.83 35.74 123.07
C ARG A 40 -14.09 34.91 122.79
N VAL A 41 -14.35 34.61 121.53
CA VAL A 41 -15.43 33.72 121.09
C VAL A 41 -15.01 32.27 121.39
N PRO A 42 -15.82 31.50 122.15
CA PRO A 42 -15.49 30.10 122.43
C PRO A 42 -15.38 29.26 121.16
N HIS A 43 -14.32 28.45 121.02
CA HIS A 43 -14.13 27.54 119.88
C HIS A 43 -15.34 26.68 119.57
N ALA A 44 -16.02 26.16 120.60
CA ALA A 44 -17.24 25.35 120.42
C ALA A 44 -18.38 26.10 119.71
N LEU A 45 -18.48 27.42 119.88
CA LEU A 45 -19.48 28.24 119.20
C LEU A 45 -19.10 28.43 117.72
N VAL A 46 -17.80 28.58 117.44
CA VAL A 46 -17.26 28.71 116.08
C VAL A 46 -17.41 27.39 115.30
N ASN A 47 -17.08 26.24 115.93
CA ASN A 47 -17.26 24.92 115.31
C ASN A 47 -18.72 24.57 115.12
N SER A 48 -19.62 24.95 116.04
CA SER A 48 -21.07 24.81 115.82
C SER A 48 -21.55 25.59 114.59
N ALA A 49 -20.92 26.73 114.31
CA ALA A 49 -21.20 27.53 113.13
C ALA A 49 -20.61 26.92 111.86
N LEU A 50 -19.36 26.45 111.89
CA LEU A 50 -18.72 25.77 110.75
C LEU A 50 -19.44 24.48 110.38
N HIS A 51 -19.83 23.65 111.36
CA HIS A 51 -20.66 22.45 111.15
C HIS A 51 -22.04 22.75 110.57
N SER A 52 -22.53 23.98 110.74
CA SER A 52 -23.75 24.42 110.08
C SER A 52 -23.54 24.75 108.61
N ILE A 53 -22.31 24.91 108.12
CA ILE A 53 -22.03 24.94 106.68
C ILE A 53 -21.82 23.51 106.20
N SER A 54 -20.86 22.81 106.82
CA SER A 54 -20.57 21.41 106.54
C SER A 54 -19.97 20.76 107.79
N PRO A 55 -20.41 19.55 108.19
CA PRO A 55 -19.91 18.86 109.38
C PRO A 55 -18.43 18.49 109.29
N GLN A 56 -17.82 18.57 108.10
CA GLN A 56 -16.41 18.30 107.85
C GLN A 56 -15.49 19.48 108.17
N LEU A 57 -16.05 20.67 108.44
CA LEU A 57 -15.30 21.89 108.74
C LEU A 57 -15.06 22.10 110.24
N GLU A 58 -13.80 22.18 110.66
CA GLU A 58 -13.45 22.33 112.07
C GLU A 58 -12.36 23.40 112.28
N LEU A 59 -12.58 24.33 113.22
CA LEU A 59 -11.54 25.21 113.76
C LEU A 59 -10.63 24.41 114.68
N ILE A 60 -9.35 24.31 114.30
CA ILE A 60 -8.32 23.59 115.05
C ILE A 60 -7.63 24.52 116.06
N THR A 61 -7.30 25.74 115.62
CA THR A 61 -6.66 26.77 116.45
C THR A 61 -7.16 28.15 116.05
N GLY A 62 -7.09 29.14 116.95
CA GLY A 62 -7.42 30.52 116.62
C GLY A 62 -7.97 31.34 117.77
N ASP A 63 -7.52 32.58 117.86
CA ASP A 63 -7.99 33.56 118.82
C ASP A 63 -8.93 34.53 118.13
N ILE A 64 -10.22 34.26 118.27
CA ILE A 64 -11.30 35.08 117.72
C ILE A 64 -11.81 36.00 118.83
N ASN A 65 -11.56 37.29 118.72
CA ASN A 65 -12.01 38.30 119.68
C ASN A 65 -13.07 39.18 119.04
N PHE A 66 -14.20 39.35 119.71
CA PHE A 66 -15.32 40.16 119.24
C PHE A 66 -15.55 41.36 120.17
N CYS A 67 -15.62 42.56 119.60
CA CYS A 67 -15.95 43.80 120.28
C CYS A 67 -17.15 44.47 119.58
N MET A 68 -18.32 44.39 120.20
CA MET A 68 -19.58 44.90 119.65
C MET A 68 -19.59 46.43 119.49
N SER A 69 -18.95 47.22 120.36
CA SER A 69 -18.96 48.69 120.23
C SER A 69 -18.08 49.22 119.11
N LYS A 70 -17.00 48.51 118.81
CA LYS A 70 -16.15 48.79 117.64
C LYS A 70 -16.65 48.06 116.40
N GLY A 71 -17.63 47.18 116.55
CA GLY A 71 -18.09 46.27 115.49
C GLY A 71 -16.98 45.36 115.01
N GLN A 72 -15.99 45.06 115.85
CA GLN A 72 -14.71 44.53 115.38
C GLN A 72 -14.57 43.06 115.77
N LEU A 73 -14.26 42.21 114.81
CA LEU A 73 -13.91 40.81 114.98
C LEU A 73 -12.45 40.64 114.57
N ASP A 74 -11.58 40.48 115.56
CA ASP A 74 -10.16 40.20 115.38
C ASP A 74 -9.94 38.69 115.39
N LEU A 75 -9.36 38.18 114.32
CA LEU A 75 -9.01 36.78 114.12
C LEU A 75 -7.48 36.69 114.19
N ASN A 76 -6.90 35.88 115.07
CA ASN A 76 -5.46 35.67 115.12
C ASN A 76 -5.12 34.18 115.12
N SER A 77 -4.17 33.75 114.29
CA SER A 77 -3.71 32.37 114.16
C SER A 77 -4.86 31.36 113.97
N VAL A 78 -5.84 31.71 113.15
CA VAL A 78 -7.02 30.89 112.86
C VAL A 78 -6.67 29.80 111.85
N VAL A 79 -6.90 28.53 112.19
CA VAL A 79 -6.73 27.40 111.27
C VAL A 79 -8.01 26.58 111.24
N ILE A 80 -8.59 26.44 110.06
CA ILE A 80 -9.79 25.65 109.79
C ILE A 80 -9.39 24.48 108.89
N ASN A 81 -9.75 23.29 109.32
CA ASN A 81 -9.62 22.07 108.54
C ASN A 81 -10.94 21.74 107.82
N PHE A 82 -10.82 21.08 106.68
CA PHE A 82 -11.87 20.32 106.01
C PHE A 82 -11.39 18.88 105.86
N ASN A 83 -12.15 17.88 106.35
CA ASN A 83 -11.75 16.47 106.33
C ASN A 83 -10.32 16.23 106.88
N ASP A 84 -10.04 16.75 108.06
CA ASP A 84 -8.73 16.68 108.74
C ASP A 84 -7.54 17.32 108.00
N LYS A 85 -7.78 18.03 106.89
CA LYS A 85 -6.76 18.77 106.14
C LYS A 85 -6.94 20.28 106.28
N PRO A 86 -5.85 21.08 106.34
CA PRO A 86 -5.95 22.53 106.46
C PRO A 86 -6.57 23.15 105.22
N ALA A 87 -7.74 23.76 105.37
CA ALA A 87 -8.49 24.43 104.32
C ALA A 87 -8.30 25.94 104.34
N LEU A 88 -8.17 26.54 105.52
CA LEU A 88 -7.90 27.97 105.68
C LEU A 88 -6.99 28.20 106.89
N SER A 89 -5.92 28.95 106.70
CA SER A 89 -5.00 29.38 107.75
C SER A 89 -4.85 30.90 107.66
N VAL A 90 -5.17 31.63 108.73
CA VAL A 90 -5.15 33.10 108.79
C VAL A 90 -4.28 33.52 109.95
N LYS A 91 -3.16 34.20 109.66
CA LYS A 91 -2.25 34.69 110.70
C LYS A 91 -2.90 35.80 111.52
N SER A 92 -3.51 36.76 110.85
CA SER A 92 -4.40 37.74 111.46
C SER A 92 -5.45 38.17 110.44
N ALA A 93 -6.64 38.55 110.91
CA ALA A 93 -7.66 39.20 110.11
C ALA A 93 -8.53 40.09 111.00
N LEU A 94 -9.10 41.11 110.38
CA LEU A 94 -9.94 42.11 111.00
C LEU A 94 -11.23 42.20 110.19
N VAL A 95 -12.35 41.85 110.81
CA VAL A 95 -13.67 42.03 110.20
C VAL A 95 -14.41 43.10 111.00
N SER A 96 -14.70 44.24 110.37
CA SER A 96 -15.58 45.26 110.94
C SER A 96 -17.02 45.00 110.48
N LEU A 97 -17.95 45.13 111.41
CA LEU A 97 -19.39 44.94 111.27
C LEU A 97 -20.09 46.27 111.52
N GLY A 98 -21.24 46.50 110.88
CA GLY A 98 -22.08 47.65 111.19
C GLY A 98 -22.66 47.56 112.60
N VAL A 99 -22.43 48.56 113.44
CA VAL A 99 -22.89 48.56 114.85
C VAL A 99 -24.17 49.36 115.09
N SER A 100 -24.69 50.04 114.06
CA SER A 100 -25.89 50.85 114.19
C SER A 100 -27.14 50.01 113.92
N PRO A 101 -27.99 49.73 114.93
CA PRO A 101 -29.21 48.92 114.77
C PRO A 101 -30.27 49.55 113.86
N LEU A 102 -30.09 50.81 113.46
CA LEU A 102 -30.96 51.56 112.56
C LEU A 102 -30.46 51.58 111.10
N ARG A 103 -29.29 51.00 110.81
CA ARG A 103 -28.77 50.87 109.44
C ARG A 103 -29.02 49.47 108.91
N ASP A 104 -29.22 49.37 107.61
CA ASP A 104 -29.35 48.09 106.91
C ASP A 104 -28.09 47.21 106.99
N THR A 105 -26.96 47.78 107.44
CA THR A 105 -25.69 47.08 107.67
C THR A 105 -25.49 46.57 109.10
N PHE A 106 -26.50 46.63 109.98
CA PHE A 106 -26.35 46.17 111.36
C PHE A 106 -25.94 44.69 111.45
N LEU A 107 -24.82 44.42 112.12
CA LEU A 107 -24.15 43.12 112.24
C LEU A 107 -23.69 42.50 110.90
N LEU A 108 -23.73 43.25 109.81
CA LEU A 108 -23.20 42.84 108.52
C LEU A 108 -21.78 43.38 108.33
N PRO A 109 -20.88 42.63 107.65
CA PRO A 109 -19.52 43.07 107.41
C PRO A 109 -19.47 44.35 106.58
N THR A 110 -18.74 45.36 107.07
CA THR A 110 -18.47 46.62 106.35
C THR A 110 -17.01 46.77 105.94
N LEU A 111 -16.09 46.09 106.61
CA LEU A 111 -14.69 45.98 106.22
C LEU A 111 -14.20 44.57 106.52
N ILE A 112 -13.52 43.93 105.56
CA ILE A 112 -12.74 42.71 105.80
C ILE A 112 -11.31 43.01 105.41
N ARG A 113 -10.41 42.98 106.40
CA ARG A 113 -8.97 43.13 106.20
C ARG A 113 -8.26 41.85 106.58
N VAL A 114 -7.52 41.27 105.63
CA VAL A 114 -6.75 40.04 105.84
C VAL A 114 -5.32 40.31 105.40
N PRO A 115 -4.37 40.56 106.32
CA PRO A 115 -2.98 40.85 105.96
C PRO A 115 -2.18 39.65 105.48
N SER A 116 -2.59 38.43 105.81
CA SER A 116 -1.99 37.18 105.31
C SER A 116 -2.85 35.98 105.63
N ALA A 117 -3.04 35.10 104.65
CA ALA A 117 -3.72 33.81 104.80
C ALA A 117 -3.21 32.76 103.81
N GLU A 118 -3.49 31.49 104.07
CA GLU A 118 -3.31 30.36 103.15
C GLU A 118 -4.66 29.65 103.02
N LEU A 119 -5.07 29.34 101.80
CA LEU A 119 -6.37 28.75 101.47
C LEU A 119 -6.16 27.54 100.56
N ASN A 120 -6.64 26.38 100.97
CA ASN A 120 -6.61 25.15 100.18
C ASN A 120 -8.05 24.69 99.93
N ILE A 121 -8.48 24.76 98.68
CA ILE A 121 -9.80 24.34 98.21
C ILE A 121 -9.62 23.15 97.27
N ASP A 122 -9.83 21.94 97.78
CA ASP A 122 -9.93 20.76 96.93
C ASP A 122 -11.33 20.65 96.28
N SER A 123 -11.51 19.71 95.34
CA SER A 123 -12.76 19.56 94.60
C SER A 123 -13.96 19.24 95.50
N GLN A 124 -13.75 18.56 96.63
CA GLN A 124 -14.80 18.29 97.62
C GLN A 124 -15.21 19.54 98.40
N LEU A 125 -14.24 20.35 98.84
CA LEU A 125 -14.54 21.61 99.52
C LEU A 125 -15.19 22.61 98.56
N ARG A 126 -14.76 22.64 97.29
CA ARG A 126 -15.36 23.47 96.26
C ARG A 126 -16.85 23.19 96.09
N GLN A 127 -17.23 21.93 95.90
CA GLN A 127 -18.64 21.52 95.77
C GLN A 127 -19.46 21.95 97.01
N VAL A 128 -18.90 21.77 98.21
CA VAL A 128 -19.52 22.22 99.47
C VAL A 128 -19.71 23.74 99.52
N LEU A 129 -18.76 24.52 98.96
CA LEU A 129 -18.85 25.98 98.90
C LEU A 129 -19.84 26.47 97.84
N GLU A 130 -19.93 25.79 96.69
CA GLU A 130 -20.86 26.09 95.59
C GLU A 130 -22.32 25.77 95.97
N ASP A 131 -22.55 24.72 96.75
CA ASP A 131 -23.88 24.33 97.25
C ASP A 131 -24.45 25.31 98.31
N ILE A 132 -23.67 26.31 98.76
CA ILE A 132 -24.13 27.32 99.71
C ILE A 132 -25.07 28.30 98.99
N GLN A 133 -26.38 28.01 99.00
CA GLN A 133 -27.40 28.97 98.58
C GLN A 133 -27.35 30.22 99.48
N THR A 134 -27.07 31.38 98.89
CA THR A 134 -27.20 32.68 99.56
C THR A 134 -28.59 33.25 99.30
N ASP A 135 -29.50 33.07 100.25
CA ASP A 135 -30.80 33.76 100.25
C ASP A 135 -30.62 35.26 100.57
N ASP A 136 -31.30 36.09 99.78
CA ASP A 136 -31.46 37.55 99.84
C ASP A 136 -30.35 38.42 99.21
N GLY A 137 -30.62 38.88 97.99
CA GLY A 137 -29.85 39.87 97.21
C GLY A 137 -29.83 41.30 97.78
N ARG A 138 -29.57 41.46 99.09
CA ARG A 138 -29.29 42.77 99.69
C ARG A 138 -27.78 42.98 99.78
N VAL A 139 -27.25 43.76 98.85
CA VAL A 139 -25.84 44.15 98.85
C VAL A 139 -25.59 45.26 99.88
N THR A 140 -24.81 44.97 100.92
CA THR A 140 -24.36 45.96 101.89
C THR A 140 -23.02 46.55 101.52
N ALA A 141 -22.79 47.82 101.91
CA ALA A 141 -21.51 48.48 101.71
C ALA A 141 -20.36 47.71 102.40
N LEU A 142 -19.48 47.10 101.61
CA LEU A 142 -18.37 46.23 102.04
C LEU A 142 -17.07 46.67 101.39
N GLN A 143 -16.08 47.02 102.21
CA GLN A 143 -14.70 47.22 101.78
C GLN A 143 -13.90 45.92 101.99
N LEU A 144 -13.12 45.52 100.98
CA LEU A 144 -12.15 44.43 101.07
C LEU A 144 -10.73 44.99 100.98
N ASP A 145 -9.88 44.59 101.92
CA ASP A 145 -8.44 44.93 101.99
C ASP A 145 -7.66 43.66 102.37
N ILE A 146 -7.52 42.80 101.38
CA ILE A 146 -6.90 41.49 101.50
C ILE A 146 -5.54 41.56 100.85
N ASN A 147 -4.49 41.11 101.54
CA ASN A 147 -3.12 41.11 101.02
C ASN A 147 -2.43 39.80 101.42
N ASN A 148 -1.46 39.39 100.61
CA ASN A 148 -0.56 38.26 100.90
C ASN A 148 -1.30 36.94 101.22
N ILE A 149 -2.28 36.59 100.36
CA ILE A 149 -2.96 35.29 100.44
C ILE A 149 -2.34 34.30 99.46
N ASP A 150 -2.04 33.10 99.93
CA ASP A 150 -1.71 31.96 99.09
C ASP A 150 -2.95 31.08 98.92
N ILE A 151 -3.35 30.80 97.67
CA ILE A 151 -4.49 29.94 97.34
C ILE A 151 -4.00 28.72 96.56
N LYS A 152 -4.44 27.53 96.96
CA LYS A 152 -4.42 26.32 96.15
C LYS A 152 -5.86 25.88 95.91
N TYR A 153 -6.26 25.80 94.66
CA TYR A 153 -7.63 25.52 94.24
C TYR A 153 -7.62 24.41 93.19
N SER A 154 -8.43 23.37 93.35
CA SER A 154 -8.65 22.36 92.31
C SER A 154 -9.90 22.70 91.49
N ASP A 155 -9.74 22.82 90.17
CA ASP A 155 -10.83 23.18 89.26
C ASP A 155 -11.75 21.98 88.91
N ASP A 156 -12.65 22.18 87.93
CA ASP A 156 -13.58 21.16 87.44
C ASP A 156 -12.91 19.93 86.82
N LEU A 157 -11.70 20.10 86.27
CA LEU A 157 -10.89 19.03 85.67
C LEU A 157 -9.95 18.38 86.70
N ASN A 158 -10.04 18.79 87.97
CA ASN A 158 -9.11 18.47 89.06
C ASN A 158 -7.68 19.00 88.85
N ASP A 159 -7.49 20.00 87.99
CA ASP A 159 -6.21 20.67 87.85
C ASP A 159 -5.95 21.61 89.04
N LEU A 160 -4.69 21.66 89.47
CA LEU A 160 -4.27 22.53 90.56
C LEU A 160 -4.01 23.96 90.04
N VAL A 161 -4.81 24.91 90.51
CA VAL A 161 -4.54 26.35 90.41
C VAL A 161 -3.87 26.82 91.69
N GLU A 162 -2.65 27.32 91.60
CA GLU A 162 -1.92 27.89 92.75
C GLU A 162 -1.67 29.38 92.50
N LEU A 163 -2.12 30.22 93.43
CA LEU A 163 -1.95 31.66 93.44
C LEU A 163 -1.17 32.06 94.69
N LYS A 164 -0.17 32.92 94.56
CA LYS A 164 0.63 33.47 95.65
C LYS A 164 0.50 34.96 95.75
N ASP A 165 0.75 35.47 96.96
CA ASP A 165 0.76 36.91 97.27
C ASP A 165 -0.53 37.63 96.84
N LEU A 166 -1.67 36.91 96.80
CA LEU A 166 -2.94 37.43 96.32
C LEU A 166 -3.36 38.63 97.18
N SER A 167 -3.68 39.71 96.48
CA SER A 167 -4.13 40.96 97.05
C SER A 167 -5.43 41.39 96.39
N ILE A 168 -6.49 41.57 97.17
CA ILE A 168 -7.81 42.02 96.73
C ILE A 168 -8.15 43.32 97.46
N ASN A 169 -8.31 44.40 96.71
CA ASN A 169 -8.65 45.71 97.24
C ASN A 169 -9.85 46.28 96.50
N GLY A 170 -10.90 46.64 97.23
CA GLY A 170 -12.11 47.17 96.59
C GLY A 170 -13.21 47.56 97.54
N LEU A 171 -14.27 48.11 96.95
CA LEU A 171 -15.49 48.53 97.64
C LEU A 171 -16.68 48.04 96.84
N LEU A 172 -17.65 47.46 97.54
CA LEU A 172 -18.99 47.16 97.07
C LEU A 172 -19.96 48.06 97.83
N ASP A 173 -20.87 48.73 97.13
CA ASP A 173 -21.98 49.49 97.70
C ASP A 173 -23.31 49.03 97.09
N ALA A 174 -24.42 49.72 97.44
CA ALA A 174 -25.75 49.32 97.01
C ALA A 174 -25.98 49.47 95.50
N ASP A 175 -25.24 50.36 94.83
CA ASP A 175 -25.42 50.71 93.42
C ASP A 175 -24.33 50.10 92.52
N LYS A 176 -23.10 50.00 93.02
CA LYS A 176 -21.91 49.56 92.28
C LYS A 176 -20.85 48.87 93.15
N GLY A 177 -20.01 48.09 92.49
CA GLY A 177 -18.84 47.45 93.08
C GLY A 177 -17.60 47.63 92.23
N ASN A 178 -16.43 47.72 92.85
CA ASN A 178 -15.15 47.73 92.14
C ASN A 178 -14.07 47.07 93.01
N PHE A 179 -13.54 45.96 92.51
CA PHE A 179 -12.48 45.19 93.14
C PHE A 179 -11.30 45.03 92.20
N LYS A 180 -10.11 45.27 92.72
CA LYS A 180 -8.84 45.01 92.05
C LYS A 180 -8.14 43.85 92.72
N LEU A 181 -7.80 42.85 91.93
CA LEU A 181 -7.09 41.65 92.29
C LEU A 181 -5.69 41.70 91.66
N ARG A 182 -4.67 41.36 92.44
CA ARG A 182 -3.29 41.14 91.97
C ARG A 182 -2.74 39.90 92.64
N SER A 183 -2.09 39.03 91.88
CA SER A 183 -1.47 37.81 92.41
C SER A 183 -0.33 37.35 91.49
N TYR A 184 0.58 36.55 92.03
CA TYR A 184 1.47 35.73 91.23
C TYR A 184 0.86 34.33 91.10
N CYS A 185 0.36 33.98 89.92
CA CYS A 185 -0.04 32.62 89.62
C CYS A 185 1.21 31.74 89.53
N VAL A 186 1.14 30.52 90.07
CA VAL A 186 2.19 29.50 90.02
C VAL A 186 1.80 28.42 89.00
N THR A 187 0.52 28.04 89.01
CA THR A 187 -0.12 27.10 88.08
C THR A 187 -1.54 27.60 87.79
N PRO A 188 -2.02 27.63 86.53
CA PRO A 188 -1.39 27.09 85.32
C PRO A 188 -0.32 27.99 84.70
N THR A 189 -0.17 29.23 85.17
CA THR A 189 0.82 30.18 84.63
C THR A 189 1.72 30.70 85.75
N ALA A 190 3.01 30.40 85.74
CA ALA A 190 4.01 31.04 86.58
C ALA A 190 4.22 32.51 86.15
N GLY A 191 3.44 33.44 86.73
CA GLY A 191 3.51 34.86 86.39
C GLY A 191 2.43 35.73 87.03
N ASP A 192 2.36 36.99 86.61
CA ASP A 192 1.47 37.98 87.19
C ASP A 192 0.03 37.84 86.67
N LEU A 193 -0.93 37.81 87.59
CA LEU A 193 -2.36 37.89 87.36
C LEU A 193 -2.88 39.21 87.93
N GLN A 194 -3.53 40.02 87.09
CA GLN A 194 -4.24 41.22 87.52
C GLN A 194 -5.69 41.13 87.05
N ALA A 195 -6.65 41.30 87.94
CA ALA A 195 -8.04 41.33 87.54
C ALA A 195 -8.79 42.50 88.17
N THR A 196 -9.82 42.98 87.49
CA THR A 196 -10.77 43.96 88.03
C THR A 196 -12.17 43.41 87.87
N PHE A 197 -12.94 43.43 88.95
CA PHE A 197 -14.36 43.10 88.94
C PHE A 197 -15.16 44.36 89.24
N HIS A 198 -16.08 44.69 88.35
CA HIS A 198 -16.94 45.86 88.43
C HIS A 198 -18.40 45.41 88.36
N THR A 199 -19.26 46.05 89.15
CA THR A 199 -20.71 45.84 89.10
C THR A 199 -21.44 47.18 89.04
N THR A 200 -22.57 47.24 88.34
CA THR A 200 -23.43 48.42 88.18
C THR A 200 -24.91 48.04 88.30
N ASP A 201 -25.80 49.02 88.20
CA ASP A 201 -27.25 48.84 88.15
C ASP A 201 -27.80 48.00 89.32
N GLY A 202 -27.52 48.46 90.55
CA GLY A 202 -27.91 47.74 91.77
C GLY A 202 -27.12 46.44 91.95
N ASN A 203 -25.94 46.36 91.35
CA ASN A 203 -25.14 45.14 91.19
C ASN A 203 -25.79 44.06 90.32
N GLY A 204 -26.81 44.40 89.53
CA GLY A 204 -27.46 43.50 88.58
C GLY A 204 -26.62 43.20 87.34
N ASN A 205 -25.77 44.16 86.95
CA ASN A 205 -24.83 44.03 85.86
C ASN A 205 -23.41 43.87 86.41
N TRP A 206 -22.63 42.99 85.78
CA TRP A 206 -21.27 42.70 86.20
C TRP A 206 -20.30 42.76 85.01
N GLN A 207 -19.06 43.10 85.30
CA GLN A 207 -17.94 43.09 84.36
C GLN A 207 -16.67 42.60 85.06
N VAL A 208 -16.04 41.58 84.51
CA VAL A 208 -14.71 41.10 84.90
C VAL A 208 -13.72 41.48 83.80
N SER A 209 -12.54 42.00 84.15
CA SER A 209 -11.40 42.11 83.24
C SER A 209 -10.19 41.49 83.91
N ALA A 210 -9.62 40.43 83.35
CA ALA A 210 -8.40 39.79 83.83
C ALA A 210 -7.27 39.96 82.81
N GLN A 211 -6.05 40.11 83.29
CA GLN A 211 -4.82 40.13 82.52
C GLN A 211 -3.83 39.17 83.16
N VAL A 212 -3.24 38.29 82.35
CA VAL A 212 -2.27 37.28 82.76
C VAL A 212 -1.00 37.46 81.94
N PHE A 213 0.15 37.47 82.61
CA PHE A 213 1.46 37.48 81.97
C PHE A 213 2.40 36.50 82.69
N GLY A 214 2.83 35.43 82.03
CA GLY A 214 3.66 34.41 82.69
C GLY A 214 4.09 33.25 81.82
N LYS A 215 4.85 32.32 82.41
CA LYS A 215 5.21 31.04 81.79
C LYS A 215 4.12 29.99 82.03
N LEU A 216 3.73 29.22 81.03
CA LEU A 216 2.75 28.14 81.18
C LEU A 216 3.38 26.89 81.80
N GLN A 217 2.64 26.21 82.66
CA GLN A 217 3.04 24.93 83.25
C GLN A 217 2.66 23.79 82.31
N LYS A 218 3.60 22.84 82.12
CA LYS A 218 3.45 21.70 81.19
C LYS A 218 2.43 20.68 81.65
N GLU A 219 2.20 20.58 82.95
CA GLU A 219 1.38 19.54 83.58
C GLU A 219 -0.11 19.89 83.58
N TRP A 220 -0.54 20.91 82.83
CA TRP A 220 -1.93 21.32 82.80
C TRP A 220 -2.75 20.43 81.84
N SER A 221 -3.84 19.83 82.33
CA SER A 221 -4.57 18.77 81.61
C SER A 221 -5.10 19.20 80.24
N VAL A 222 -5.36 20.50 80.04
CA VAL A 222 -5.82 21.05 78.74
C VAL A 222 -4.84 20.76 77.60
N PHE A 223 -3.53 20.75 77.87
CA PHE A 223 -2.52 20.45 76.85
C PHE A 223 -2.40 18.95 76.60
N GLU A 224 -2.59 18.12 77.64
CA GLU A 224 -2.63 16.65 77.50
C GLU A 224 -3.84 16.20 76.68
N ALA A 225 -5.02 16.77 76.94
CA ALA A 225 -6.24 16.51 76.16
C ALA A 225 -6.10 16.92 74.69
N ALA A 226 -5.34 17.98 74.41
CA ALA A 226 -5.01 18.42 73.06
C ALA A 226 -3.85 17.64 72.42
N GLY A 227 -3.22 16.70 73.14
CA GLY A 227 -2.05 15.97 72.66
C GLY A 227 -0.83 16.87 72.40
N LEU A 228 -0.75 18.04 73.03
CA LEU A 228 0.27 19.07 72.82
C LEU A 228 1.36 19.00 73.89
N GLN A 229 2.61 18.81 73.46
CA GLN A 229 3.82 18.88 74.29
C GLN A 229 4.67 20.08 73.89
N PHE A 230 5.47 20.66 74.79
CA PHE A 230 6.37 21.78 74.48
C PHE A 230 7.57 21.86 75.44
N GLU A 231 8.62 22.57 75.04
CA GLU A 231 9.83 22.78 75.86
C GLU A 231 9.68 23.97 76.83
N ASP A 232 9.21 25.09 76.34
CA ASP A 232 8.94 26.31 77.11
C ASP A 232 7.69 26.99 76.52
N ALA A 233 6.94 27.72 77.35
CA ALA A 233 5.75 28.42 76.90
C ALA A 233 5.50 29.69 77.72
N SER A 234 5.03 30.75 77.08
CA SER A 234 4.67 32.02 77.72
C SER A 234 3.35 32.56 77.17
N VAL A 235 2.58 33.20 78.03
CA VAL A 235 1.27 33.78 77.69
C VAL A 235 1.19 35.22 78.17
N ASN A 236 0.59 36.06 77.34
CA ASN A 236 0.14 37.40 77.65
C ASN A 236 -1.30 37.54 77.19
N ALA A 237 -2.27 37.41 78.09
CA ALA A 237 -3.68 37.40 77.72
C ALA A 237 -4.50 38.38 78.55
N LYS A 238 -5.47 39.01 77.90
CA LYS A 238 -6.50 39.84 78.51
C LYS A 238 -7.86 39.25 78.20
N PHE A 239 -8.60 38.96 79.24
CA PHE A 239 -9.98 38.49 79.19
C PHE A 239 -10.91 39.57 79.74
N THR A 240 -12.05 39.81 79.11
CA THR A 240 -13.08 40.69 79.63
C THR A 240 -14.44 40.05 79.42
N ALA A 241 -15.21 39.88 80.48
CA ALA A 241 -16.58 39.38 80.41
C ALA A 241 -17.52 40.38 81.06
N ALA A 242 -18.73 40.55 80.51
CA ALA A 242 -19.77 41.38 81.09
C ALA A 242 -21.14 40.78 80.82
N GLY A 243 -22.04 40.86 81.80
CA GLY A 243 -23.38 40.29 81.67
C GLY A 243 -24.31 40.73 82.79
N ASP A 244 -25.51 40.16 82.75
CA ASP A 244 -26.48 40.19 83.85
C ASP A 244 -26.47 38.85 84.61
N TRP A 245 -27.18 38.80 85.73
CA TRP A 245 -27.38 37.57 86.50
C TRP A 245 -28.51 36.68 85.95
N ASP A 246 -29.25 37.16 84.94
CA ASP A 246 -30.40 36.48 84.32
C ASP A 246 -29.98 35.56 83.15
N GLY A 247 -28.70 35.58 82.78
CA GLY A 247 -28.07 34.58 81.90
C GLY A 247 -27.51 35.14 80.60
N PHE A 248 -27.67 36.43 80.30
CA PHE A 248 -27.05 37.06 79.14
C PHE A 248 -25.68 37.60 79.50
N TYR A 249 -24.63 37.00 78.95
CA TYR A 249 -23.27 37.50 79.09
C TYR A 249 -22.56 37.52 77.75
N SER A 250 -21.63 38.47 77.62
CA SER A 250 -20.70 38.58 76.52
C SER A 250 -19.28 38.51 77.06
N TRP A 251 -18.37 37.95 76.28
CA TRP A 251 -16.97 37.91 76.63
C TRP A 251 -16.11 38.32 75.45
N ARG A 252 -14.91 38.82 75.76
CA ARG A 252 -13.88 39.20 74.81
C ARG A 252 -12.54 38.67 75.32
N VAL A 253 -11.75 38.12 74.40
CA VAL A 253 -10.38 37.67 74.66
C VAL A 253 -9.43 38.35 73.69
N ASP A 254 -8.25 38.68 74.18
CA ASP A 254 -7.13 39.22 73.40
C ASP A 254 -5.84 38.71 74.04
N GLY A 255 -5.06 37.87 73.35
CA GLY A 255 -3.86 37.30 73.94
C GLY A 255 -2.84 36.78 72.95
N ASP A 256 -1.58 36.80 73.37
CA ASP A 256 -0.44 36.23 72.68
C ASP A 256 0.06 35.00 73.47
N LEU A 257 0.32 33.91 72.78
CA LEU A 257 0.87 32.66 73.30
C LEU A 257 2.13 32.31 72.51
N ASN A 258 3.27 32.16 73.17
CA ASN A 258 4.51 31.70 72.55
C ASN A 258 4.87 30.32 73.09
N LEU A 259 5.12 29.37 72.21
CA LEU A 259 5.51 27.99 72.51
C LEU A 259 6.86 27.69 71.84
N ASP A 260 7.79 27.14 72.61
CA ASP A 260 9.08 26.62 72.12
C ASP A 260 8.99 25.11 71.95
N ASN A 261 9.41 24.62 70.79
CA ASN A 261 9.39 23.22 70.39
C ASN A 261 8.04 22.49 70.59
N PRO A 262 6.88 23.05 70.17
CA PRO A 262 5.62 22.37 70.37
C PRO A 262 5.48 21.10 69.50
N ARG A 263 4.88 20.05 70.06
CA ARG A 263 4.66 18.76 69.41
C ARG A 263 3.23 18.27 69.62
N LEU A 264 2.57 17.87 68.54
CA LEU A 264 1.24 17.25 68.56
C LEU A 264 1.39 15.73 68.41
N SER A 265 0.53 14.95 69.06
CA SER A 265 0.59 13.49 69.02
C SER A 265 -0.21 12.85 67.88
N SER A 266 -1.24 13.52 67.35
CA SER A 266 -2.07 12.99 66.26
C SER A 266 -2.72 14.13 65.44
N PRO A 267 -2.25 14.40 64.21
CA PRO A 267 -1.05 13.81 63.59
C PRO A 267 0.23 14.17 64.36
N SER A 268 1.25 13.33 64.25
CA SER A 268 2.54 13.55 64.92
C SER A 268 3.27 14.72 64.26
N LEU A 269 3.17 15.93 64.82
CA LEU A 269 3.77 17.15 64.30
C LEU A 269 4.74 17.74 65.31
N SER A 270 5.84 18.32 64.84
CA SER A 270 6.77 19.08 65.68
C SER A 270 7.13 20.39 65.00
N PHE A 271 7.03 21.48 65.74
CA PHE A 271 7.42 22.82 65.30
C PHE A 271 8.58 23.31 66.16
N GLU A 272 9.42 24.20 65.64
CA GLU A 272 10.55 24.74 66.40
C GLU A 272 10.11 25.86 67.36
N HIS A 273 9.22 26.71 66.86
CA HIS A 273 8.63 27.81 67.62
C HIS A 273 7.22 28.08 67.10
N SER A 274 6.31 28.52 67.97
CA SER A 274 4.95 28.91 67.60
C SER A 274 4.52 30.14 68.38
N ARG A 275 4.17 31.20 67.67
CA ARG A 275 3.49 32.37 68.22
C ARG A 275 2.04 32.34 67.79
N ILE A 276 1.11 32.42 68.72
CA ILE A 276 -0.33 32.33 68.50
C ILE A 276 -0.98 33.55 69.12
N ASP A 277 -1.59 34.39 68.29
CA ASP A 277 -2.35 35.56 68.70
C ASP A 277 -3.85 35.21 68.57
N VAL A 278 -4.60 35.37 69.65
CA VAL A 278 -6.05 35.13 69.70
C VAL A 278 -6.79 36.42 70.02
N ASN A 279 -7.78 36.78 69.21
CA ASN A 279 -8.62 37.96 69.46
C ASN A 279 -10.04 37.71 69.02
N GLY A 280 -11.00 37.97 69.90
CA GLY A 280 -12.39 37.77 69.55
C GLY A 280 -13.34 37.96 70.71
N SER A 281 -14.61 37.66 70.45
CA SER A 281 -15.68 37.78 71.42
C SER A 281 -16.74 36.73 71.20
N SER A 282 -17.60 36.52 72.20
CA SER A 282 -18.75 35.62 72.09
C SER A 282 -19.67 35.93 70.89
N ALA A 283 -19.70 37.20 70.43
CA ALA A 283 -20.55 37.62 69.30
C ALA A 283 -19.85 37.56 67.94
N SER A 284 -18.51 37.49 67.91
CA SER A 284 -17.71 37.58 66.68
C SER A 284 -16.86 36.35 66.42
N GLY A 285 -17.00 35.31 67.25
CA GLY A 285 -16.03 34.22 67.31
C GLY A 285 -14.65 34.65 67.82
N ILE A 286 -13.72 33.69 67.87
CA ILE A 286 -12.29 33.91 68.12
C ILE A 286 -11.55 33.81 66.80
N ARG A 287 -10.83 34.87 66.45
CA ARG A 287 -9.82 34.81 65.38
C ARG A 287 -8.51 34.35 65.96
N ILE A 288 -7.88 33.43 65.27
CA ILE A 288 -6.60 32.82 65.63
C ILE A 288 -5.63 33.21 64.52
N ASN A 289 -4.53 33.87 64.85
CA ASN A 289 -3.40 34.09 63.94
C ASN A 289 -2.18 33.43 64.57
N ALA A 290 -1.62 32.42 63.93
CA ALA A 290 -0.41 31.77 64.39
C ALA A 290 0.72 31.90 63.37
N THR A 291 1.95 32.06 63.86
CA THR A 291 3.16 31.90 63.07
C THR A 291 3.98 30.79 63.70
N THR A 292 4.16 29.69 62.99
CA THR A 292 4.93 28.53 63.45
C THR A 292 6.10 28.25 62.52
N THR A 293 7.20 27.70 63.01
CA THR A 293 8.33 27.31 62.16
C THR A 293 8.30 25.80 61.92
N LEU A 294 8.14 25.40 60.66
CA LEU A 294 8.09 24.01 60.20
C LEU A 294 9.12 23.81 59.06
N PHE A 295 10.04 22.85 59.21
CA PHE A 295 11.10 22.57 58.21
C PHE A 295 11.86 23.83 57.76
N GLU A 296 12.35 24.64 58.70
CA GLU A 296 13.04 25.93 58.47
C GLU A 296 12.18 27.05 57.83
N ASN A 297 10.91 26.79 57.55
CA ASN A 297 9.99 27.74 56.93
C ASN A 297 8.93 28.25 57.91
N SER A 298 8.51 29.51 57.74
CA SER A 298 7.44 30.13 58.52
C SER A 298 6.08 29.74 57.95
N VAL A 299 5.25 29.08 58.76
CA VAL A 299 3.86 28.74 58.51
C VAL A 299 2.99 29.83 59.14
N HIS A 300 2.24 30.55 58.32
CA HIS A 300 1.24 31.51 58.79
C HIS A 300 -0.13 30.84 58.82
N SER A 301 -0.69 30.67 60.00
CA SER A 301 -2.01 30.09 60.20
C SER A 301 -3.00 31.19 60.55
N THR A 302 -4.17 31.19 59.92
CA THR A 302 -5.30 32.06 60.24
C THR A 302 -6.52 31.20 60.42
N GLY A 303 -7.25 31.36 61.52
CA GLY A 303 -8.48 30.63 61.73
C GLY A 303 -9.55 31.45 62.40
N GLU A 304 -10.76 30.93 62.30
CA GLU A 304 -11.94 31.45 62.93
C GLU A 304 -12.65 30.32 63.66
N LEU A 305 -12.92 30.57 64.94
CA LEU A 305 -13.70 29.72 65.81
C LEU A 305 -15.04 30.43 66.03
N SER A 306 -16.14 29.88 65.52
CA SER A 306 -17.48 30.42 65.77
C SER A 306 -18.22 29.61 66.84
N PHE A 307 -19.14 30.30 67.51
CA PHE A 307 -20.02 29.75 68.54
C PHE A 307 -21.47 30.04 68.12
N ASP A 308 -21.87 29.56 66.94
CA ASP A 308 -23.23 29.74 66.46
C ASP A 308 -24.24 29.01 67.39
N ASP A 309 -25.53 29.37 67.33
CA ASP A 309 -26.62 28.92 68.24
C ASP A 309 -26.91 27.39 68.24
N HIS A 310 -26.08 26.58 67.56
CA HIS A 310 -26.15 25.11 67.56
C HIS A 310 -25.26 24.52 68.67
N GLU A 311 -25.53 23.29 69.12
CA GLU A 311 -24.77 22.58 70.18
C GLU A 311 -23.33 22.17 69.77
N GLY A 312 -22.65 22.94 68.91
CA GLY A 312 -21.35 22.59 68.32
C GLY A 312 -20.38 23.78 68.18
N ILE A 313 -19.11 23.45 67.97
CA ILE A 313 -18.03 24.39 67.71
C ILE A 313 -17.62 24.23 66.25
N ASP A 314 -17.61 25.32 65.49
CA ASP A 314 -17.07 25.33 64.13
C ASP A 314 -15.69 25.99 64.13
N LEU A 315 -14.69 25.28 63.62
CA LEU A 315 -13.31 25.75 63.54
C LEU A 315 -12.80 25.60 62.11
N GLN A 316 -12.52 26.74 61.48
CA GLN A 316 -11.83 26.77 60.20
C GLN A 316 -10.42 27.31 60.40
N LEU A 317 -9.40 26.58 59.98
CA LEU A 317 -7.99 26.98 60.04
C LEU A 317 -7.37 26.87 58.64
N GLY A 318 -6.89 28.00 58.13
CA GLY A 318 -6.05 28.07 56.94
C GLY A 318 -4.59 28.24 57.33
N HIS A 319 -3.70 27.51 56.69
CA HIS A 319 -2.25 27.58 56.89
C HIS A 319 -1.59 27.89 55.55
N VAL A 320 -0.75 28.92 55.51
CA VAL A 320 0.06 29.27 54.34
C VAL A 320 1.52 29.02 54.67
N VAL A 321 2.16 28.18 53.86
CA VAL A 321 3.58 27.89 53.93
C VAL A 321 4.19 28.22 52.59
N ARG A 322 5.35 28.89 52.59
CA ARG A 322 6.06 29.24 51.36
C ARG A 322 7.44 28.61 51.33
N GLY A 323 7.88 28.17 50.16
CA GLY A 323 9.24 27.67 49.91
C GLY A 323 9.57 26.35 50.62
N ILE A 324 8.60 25.46 50.82
CA ILE A 324 8.87 24.13 51.38
C ILE A 324 9.71 23.33 50.39
N THR A 325 10.86 22.84 50.82
CA THR A 325 11.68 21.90 50.04
C THR A 325 11.07 20.50 50.08
N VAL A 326 10.77 19.93 48.92
CA VAL A 326 10.32 18.54 48.78
C VAL A 326 11.50 17.60 49.01
N ASN A 327 11.65 17.13 50.24
CA ASN A 327 12.71 16.24 50.68
C ASN A 327 12.12 14.98 51.38
N GLU A 328 13.00 14.07 51.82
CA GLU A 328 12.60 12.85 52.52
C GLU A 328 11.80 13.14 53.80
N GLN A 329 12.10 14.23 54.49
CA GLN A 329 11.39 14.64 55.70
C GLN A 329 9.93 15.02 55.40
N LEU A 330 9.67 15.75 54.30
CA LEU A 330 8.32 16.06 53.84
C LEU A 330 7.58 14.81 53.36
N ARG A 331 8.26 13.89 52.65
CA ARG A 331 7.67 12.63 52.19
C ARG A 331 7.23 11.74 53.36
N GLN A 332 8.07 11.62 54.39
CA GLN A 332 7.72 10.91 55.62
C GLN A 332 6.55 11.57 56.36
N TRP A 333 6.50 12.90 56.34
CA TRP A 333 5.39 13.66 56.90
C TRP A 333 4.07 13.40 56.15
N LEU A 334 4.06 13.48 54.82
CA LEU A 334 2.89 13.17 54.00
C LEU A 334 2.47 11.71 54.11
N ASN A 335 3.41 10.76 54.17
CA ASN A 335 3.11 9.34 54.34
C ASN A 335 2.41 9.01 55.67
N ALA A 336 2.63 9.83 56.71
CA ALA A 336 1.93 9.69 57.97
C ALA A 336 0.50 10.27 57.94
N LEU A 337 0.21 11.14 56.98
CA LEU A 337 -1.13 11.68 56.73
C LEU A 337 -1.92 10.77 55.78
N GLU A 338 -1.35 10.49 54.60
CA GLU A 338 -1.94 9.65 53.55
C GLU A 338 -0.84 8.89 52.77
N PRO A 339 -0.68 7.56 52.96
CA PRO A 339 0.38 6.77 52.33
C PRO A 339 0.35 6.78 50.80
N GLU A 340 -0.82 6.91 50.19
CA GLU A 340 -1.02 6.82 48.74
C GLU A 340 -0.39 8.02 48.00
N ILE A 341 -0.43 9.21 48.60
CA ILE A 341 0.24 10.43 48.11
C ILE A 341 1.75 10.21 47.99
N THR A 342 2.35 9.51 48.95
CA THR A 342 3.80 9.28 48.96
C THR A 342 4.20 8.32 47.85
N THR A 343 3.38 7.32 47.55
CA THR A 343 3.59 6.40 46.42
C THR A 343 3.65 7.17 45.10
N TYR A 344 2.75 8.15 44.93
CA TYR A 344 2.76 9.03 43.77
C TYR A 344 4.01 9.94 43.71
N LEU A 345 4.37 10.62 44.82
CA LEU A 345 5.56 11.48 44.88
C LEU A 345 6.88 10.72 44.65
N VAL A 346 6.94 9.45 45.05
CA VAL A 346 8.06 8.55 44.77
C VAL A 346 8.08 8.15 43.30
N ALA A 347 6.93 7.77 42.74
CA ALA A 347 6.79 7.44 41.32
C ALA A 347 7.15 8.62 40.41
N THR A 348 6.93 9.87 40.84
CA THR A 348 7.28 11.07 40.09
C THR A 348 8.63 11.69 40.45
N GLN A 349 9.41 11.07 41.34
CA GLN A 349 10.69 11.61 41.83
C GLN A 349 10.64 13.10 42.24
N ALA A 350 9.53 13.56 42.82
CA ALA A 350 9.31 14.97 43.09
C ALA A 350 10.41 15.60 43.97
N SER A 351 11.13 16.62 43.47
CA SER A 351 12.16 17.35 44.22
C SER A 351 12.13 18.82 43.84
N GLY A 352 12.33 19.73 44.80
CA GLY A 352 12.27 21.17 44.50
C GLY A 352 11.60 21.96 45.61
N THR A 353 11.02 23.12 45.26
CA THR A 353 10.31 23.96 46.23
C THR A 353 8.84 24.19 45.88
N ILE A 354 7.97 24.19 46.90
CA ILE A 354 6.53 24.39 46.78
C ILE A 354 6.03 25.43 47.79
N ASP A 355 4.98 26.16 47.42
CA ASP A 355 4.13 26.90 48.34
C ASP A 355 2.87 26.05 48.61
N ALA A 356 2.40 26.00 49.85
CA ALA A 356 1.24 25.21 50.24
C ALA A 356 0.24 26.06 51.03
N GLN A 357 -1.04 25.89 50.71
CA GLN A 357 -2.17 26.36 51.49
C GLN A 357 -2.93 25.15 52.02
N VAL A 358 -2.89 24.93 53.32
CA VAL A 358 -3.64 23.86 53.99
C VAL A 358 -4.90 24.48 54.57
N LEU A 359 -6.06 23.90 54.29
CA LEU A 359 -7.30 24.22 54.96
C LEU A 359 -7.71 23.03 55.82
N THR A 360 -8.04 23.27 57.07
CA THR A 360 -8.67 22.30 57.96
C THR A 360 -9.98 22.90 58.45
N ASP A 361 -11.02 22.08 58.48
CA ASP A 361 -12.36 22.47 58.87
C ASP A 361 -12.95 21.42 59.80
N ILE A 362 -13.45 21.88 60.95
CA ILE A 362 -14.21 21.09 61.91
C ILE A 362 -15.61 21.66 61.97
N HIS A 363 -16.59 20.89 61.50
CA HIS A 363 -18.00 21.24 61.56
C HIS A 363 -18.78 20.09 62.19
N ASN A 364 -19.56 20.34 63.24
CA ASN A 364 -20.34 19.30 63.94
C ASN A 364 -19.54 18.04 64.34
N ASN A 365 -18.30 18.21 64.82
CA ASN A 365 -17.35 17.14 65.14
C ASN A 365 -16.87 16.28 63.94
N GLN A 366 -17.12 16.70 62.70
CA GLN A 366 -16.52 16.12 61.50
C GLN A 366 -15.28 16.92 61.10
N PHE A 367 -14.15 16.24 60.97
CA PHE A 367 -12.90 16.83 60.50
C PHE A 367 -12.75 16.61 59.00
N SER A 368 -12.42 17.67 58.26
CA SER A 368 -12.06 17.62 56.84
C SER A 368 -10.84 18.50 56.57
N TRP A 369 -10.07 18.15 55.56
CA TRP A 369 -8.89 18.91 55.18
C TRP A 369 -8.67 18.94 53.66
N ALA A 370 -7.98 19.99 53.21
CA ALA A 370 -7.54 20.12 51.83
C ALA A 370 -6.18 20.84 51.77
N ILE A 371 -5.33 20.46 50.83
CA ILE A 371 -4.04 21.13 50.58
C ILE A 371 -4.03 21.60 49.14
N ALA A 372 -3.88 22.90 48.93
CA ALA A 372 -3.58 23.50 47.64
C ALA A 372 -2.08 23.82 47.58
N ILE A 373 -1.37 23.19 46.67
CA ILE A 373 0.07 23.34 46.46
C ILE A 373 0.30 24.11 45.16
N GLN A 374 1.09 25.17 45.24
CA GLN A 374 1.61 25.90 44.09
C GLN A 374 3.09 25.52 43.91
N PRO A 375 3.47 24.89 42.80
CA PRO A 375 4.88 24.61 42.52
C PRO A 375 5.62 25.91 42.15
N ASN A 376 6.82 26.11 42.73
CA ASN A 376 7.69 27.25 42.39
C ASN A 376 8.86 26.81 41.49
N ASP A 377 9.49 25.68 41.85
CA ASP A 377 10.60 25.04 41.13
C ASP A 377 10.53 23.53 41.41
N LEU A 378 9.41 22.88 41.06
CA LEU A 378 9.20 21.46 41.38
C LEU A 378 9.61 20.58 40.21
N ASP A 379 10.75 19.89 40.34
CA ASP A 379 11.20 18.87 39.41
C ASP A 379 10.40 17.57 39.58
N LEU A 380 9.92 17.02 38.47
CA LEU A 380 9.23 15.74 38.39
C LEU A 380 9.84 14.88 37.28
N ALA A 381 10.08 13.61 37.54
CA ALA A 381 10.40 12.59 36.54
C ALA A 381 9.59 11.32 36.82
N TYR A 382 8.69 10.95 35.91
CA TYR A 382 7.78 9.82 36.12
C TYR A 382 8.48 8.47 35.83
N GLN A 383 8.75 7.70 36.87
CA GLN A 383 9.42 6.39 36.80
C GLN A 383 8.43 5.20 36.76
N GLY A 384 7.12 5.48 36.72
CA GLY A 384 6.07 4.46 36.70
C GLY A 384 5.49 4.13 38.06
N LEU A 385 4.17 3.91 38.11
CA LEU A 385 3.50 3.29 39.25
C LEU A 385 3.79 1.78 39.19
N ARG A 386 4.55 1.27 40.16
CA ARG A 386 4.89 -0.16 40.23
C ARG A 386 3.64 -0.96 40.65
N THR A 387 3.07 -1.72 39.72
CA THR A 387 2.14 -2.81 40.01
C THR A 387 2.89 -4.14 39.98
N ASP A 388 2.44 -5.12 40.77
CA ASP A 388 3.18 -6.33 41.18
C ASP A 388 3.53 -7.37 40.07
N GLY A 389 3.62 -6.99 38.78
CA GLY A 389 3.84 -7.99 37.71
C GLY A 389 4.52 -7.56 36.41
N GLU A 390 4.57 -6.28 36.04
CA GLU A 390 5.03 -5.89 34.69
C GLU A 390 5.96 -4.66 34.68
N GLN A 391 6.64 -4.45 33.55
CA GLN A 391 7.34 -3.18 33.29
C GLN A 391 6.29 -2.06 33.23
N SER A 392 6.12 -1.33 34.34
CA SER A 392 5.24 -0.17 34.41
C SER A 392 5.70 0.89 33.41
N PHE A 393 4.75 1.48 32.66
CA PHE A 393 5.02 2.63 31.79
C PHE A 393 5.82 3.67 32.58
N SER A 394 7.03 3.97 32.11
CA SER A 394 7.90 4.99 32.70
C SER A 394 8.13 6.06 31.65
N PHE A 395 8.00 7.31 32.06
CA PHE A 395 8.30 8.47 31.23
C PHE A 395 9.26 9.36 32.02
N PRO A 396 10.55 8.96 32.10
CA PRO A 396 11.55 9.60 32.96
C PRO A 396 12.02 10.93 32.38
N TYR A 397 11.11 11.69 31.77
CA TYR A 397 11.37 13.04 31.32
C TYR A 397 11.28 13.97 32.52
N ALA A 398 12.41 14.56 32.90
CA ALA A 398 12.42 15.58 33.94
C ALA A 398 11.58 16.78 33.48
N MET A 399 10.75 17.31 34.36
CA MET A 399 9.91 18.46 34.11
C MET A 399 10.04 19.40 35.30
N GLN A 400 10.35 20.67 35.06
CA GLN A 400 10.34 21.68 36.11
C GLN A 400 8.98 22.38 36.07
N LEU A 401 8.14 22.13 37.08
CA LEU A 401 6.86 22.81 37.24
C LEU A 401 7.08 24.17 37.91
N ASN A 402 6.67 25.23 37.20
CA ASN A 402 6.85 26.62 37.62
C ASN A 402 5.52 27.36 37.84
N ASP A 403 4.39 26.76 37.42
CA ASP A 403 3.06 27.38 37.52
C ASP A 403 1.93 26.34 37.61
N GLY A 404 0.77 26.77 38.10
CA GLY A 404 -0.44 25.97 38.29
C GLY A 404 -0.71 25.57 39.74
N TYR A 405 -1.58 24.57 39.93
CA TYR A 405 -1.99 24.11 41.25
C TYR A 405 -2.10 22.58 41.31
N ILE A 406 -1.75 22.03 42.46
CA ILE A 406 -2.00 20.64 42.85
C ILE A 406 -2.93 20.71 44.07
N ALA A 407 -4.11 20.12 43.99
CA ALA A 407 -5.05 20.05 45.09
C ALA A 407 -5.10 18.62 45.63
N ILE A 408 -5.08 18.50 46.95
CA ILE A 408 -5.15 17.24 47.69
C ILE A 408 -6.32 17.35 48.66
N ALA A 409 -7.20 16.35 48.69
CA ALA A 409 -8.26 16.21 49.68
C ALA A 409 -8.35 14.73 50.12
N ASP A 410 -9.24 14.44 51.08
CA ASP A 410 -9.39 13.13 51.75
C ASP A 410 -9.38 11.91 50.81
N ASP A 411 -9.75 12.04 49.54
CA ASP A 411 -9.72 10.92 48.58
C ASP A 411 -9.38 11.29 47.12
N ALA A 412 -8.76 12.45 46.87
CA ALA A 412 -8.44 12.85 45.49
C ALA A 412 -7.18 13.71 45.39
N LEU A 413 -6.42 13.48 44.32
CA LEU A 413 -5.29 14.29 43.90
C LEU A 413 -5.59 14.89 42.52
N VAL A 414 -5.74 16.21 42.44
CA VAL A 414 -5.98 16.92 41.18
C VAL A 414 -4.77 17.78 40.86
N PHE A 415 -4.22 17.64 39.66
CA PHE A 415 -3.11 18.47 39.18
C PHE A 415 -3.49 19.21 37.91
N ARG A 416 -3.21 20.51 37.93
CA ARG A 416 -3.24 21.38 36.76
C ARG A 416 -2.03 22.27 36.79
N THR A 417 -0.94 21.79 36.22
CA THR A 417 0.35 22.46 36.27
C THR A 417 0.90 22.71 34.87
N VAL A 418 1.71 23.76 34.76
CA VAL A 418 2.45 24.12 33.57
C VAL A 418 3.90 24.25 33.99
N GLY A 419 4.77 23.59 33.23
CA GLY A 419 6.20 23.58 33.46
C GLY A 419 6.94 23.79 32.15
N ASP A 420 8.24 24.01 32.30
CA ASP A 420 9.17 24.15 31.20
C ASP A 420 10.19 23.01 31.26
N HIS A 421 10.68 22.57 30.10
CA HIS A 421 11.87 21.73 30.04
C HIS A 421 12.67 22.02 28.78
N ALA A 422 13.97 22.27 28.96
CA ALA A 422 14.92 22.72 27.94
C ALA A 422 14.47 23.98 27.18
N SER A 423 13.70 23.82 26.10
CA SER A 423 13.18 24.89 25.23
C SER A 423 11.70 24.72 24.84
N GLY A 424 11.02 23.67 25.35
CA GLY A 424 9.61 23.40 25.11
C GLY A 424 8.75 23.65 26.35
N THR A 425 7.43 23.80 26.15
CA THR A 425 6.45 23.94 27.24
C THR A 425 5.76 22.61 27.50
N VAL A 426 5.66 22.20 28.77
CA VAL A 426 4.97 20.99 29.20
C VAL A 426 3.78 21.37 30.07
N LYS A 427 2.60 20.84 29.76
CA LYS A 427 1.38 21.02 30.55
C LYS A 427 0.93 19.68 31.06
N LEU A 428 0.76 19.58 32.36
CA LEU A 428 0.32 18.38 33.06
C LEU A 428 -1.07 18.65 33.64
N LEU A 429 -2.04 17.85 33.21
CA LEU A 429 -3.44 17.95 33.58
C LEU A 429 -3.92 16.57 34.00
N GLY A 430 -4.64 16.48 35.09
CA GLY A 430 -5.32 15.24 35.43
C GLY A 430 -5.74 15.14 36.87
N GLU A 431 -6.36 14.01 37.14
CA GLU A 431 -7.05 13.67 38.37
C GLU A 431 -6.72 12.22 38.70
N VAL A 432 -6.44 11.96 39.97
CA VAL A 432 -6.27 10.63 40.53
C VAL A 432 -7.27 10.54 41.67
N ASP A 433 -8.26 9.68 41.52
CA ASP A 433 -9.31 9.43 42.50
C ASP A 433 -9.00 8.14 43.26
N PHE A 434 -8.96 8.23 44.58
CA PHE A 434 -8.66 7.13 45.49
C PHE A 434 -9.94 6.44 46.02
N ARG A 435 -11.14 6.84 45.58
CA ARG A 435 -12.45 6.42 46.14
C ARG A 435 -13.00 5.04 45.78
N PRO A 436 -12.43 4.23 44.86
CA PRO A 436 -12.76 2.80 44.81
C PRO A 436 -11.67 1.95 45.47
N GLN A 437 -11.98 0.69 45.78
CA GLN A 437 -10.98 -0.33 46.18
C GLN A 437 -9.86 -0.55 45.13
N GLU A 438 -9.94 0.15 43.99
CA GLU A 438 -9.01 0.19 42.86
C GLU A 438 -8.81 1.65 42.45
N THR A 439 -7.57 2.13 42.39
CA THR A 439 -7.24 3.53 42.08
C THR A 439 -7.68 3.90 40.65
N GLU A 440 -8.51 4.93 40.51
CA GLU A 440 -8.88 5.49 39.20
C GLU A 440 -7.88 6.59 38.83
N VAL A 441 -7.13 6.38 37.75
CA VAL A 441 -6.15 7.33 37.24
C VAL A 441 -6.70 7.95 35.96
N ASP A 442 -6.62 9.28 35.81
CA ASP A 442 -6.78 10.00 34.54
C ASP A 442 -5.73 11.13 34.46
N LEU A 443 -4.57 10.81 33.88
CA LEU A 443 -3.40 11.70 33.79
C LEU A 443 -3.07 12.00 32.32
N LEU A 444 -3.22 13.27 31.92
CA LEU A 444 -2.86 13.78 30.62
C LEU A 444 -1.62 14.70 30.70
N ILE A 445 -0.51 14.25 30.12
CA ILE A 445 0.73 15.01 29.98
C ILE A 445 0.83 15.48 28.54
N THR A 446 0.90 16.79 28.30
CA THR A 446 1.08 17.35 26.96
C THR A 446 2.35 18.19 26.91
N ALA A 447 3.29 17.80 26.08
CA ALA A 447 4.49 18.58 25.79
C ALA A 447 4.40 19.18 24.39
N ARG A 448 4.86 20.41 24.22
CA ARG A 448 4.88 21.12 22.95
C ARG A 448 6.27 21.62 22.61
N ASP A 449 6.57 21.60 21.32
CA ASP A 449 7.82 22.11 20.75
C ASP A 449 9.09 21.47 21.35
N LEU A 450 9.02 20.18 21.70
CA LEU A 450 10.16 19.43 22.23
C LEU A 450 11.22 19.22 21.15
N PRO A 451 12.46 19.71 21.31
CA PRO A 451 13.53 19.43 20.34
C PRO A 451 13.90 17.94 20.36
N LEU A 452 13.98 17.32 19.18
CA LEU A 452 14.33 15.91 19.02
C LEU A 452 15.85 15.71 19.14
N GLU A 453 16.34 15.75 20.38
CA GLU A 453 17.73 15.53 20.77
C GLU A 453 17.91 14.19 21.52
N GLN A 454 19.17 13.77 21.71
CA GLN A 454 19.52 12.46 22.29
C GLN A 454 18.93 12.23 23.68
N GLU A 455 18.72 13.29 24.46
CA GLU A 455 18.11 13.25 25.79
C GLU A 455 16.61 12.90 25.72
N VAL A 456 15.85 13.50 24.80
CA VAL A 456 14.42 13.19 24.58
C VAL A 456 14.24 11.75 24.07
N MET A 457 15.12 11.33 23.15
CA MET A 457 15.12 9.97 22.62
C MET A 457 15.44 8.93 23.68
N SER A 458 16.33 9.26 24.64
CA SER A 458 16.62 8.39 25.78
C SER A 458 15.46 8.28 26.75
N ALA A 459 14.72 9.37 26.97
CA ALA A 459 13.51 9.36 27.81
C ALA A 459 12.36 8.57 27.18
N LEU A 460 12.15 8.69 25.86
CA LEU A 460 11.19 7.88 25.11
C LEU A 460 11.56 6.39 25.10
N GLY A 461 12.84 6.06 25.29
CA GLY A 461 13.36 4.69 25.42
C GLY A 461 12.84 3.91 26.64
N GLY A 462 12.27 4.59 27.63
CA GLY A 462 11.62 3.99 28.80
C GLY A 462 10.26 3.35 28.53
N VAL A 463 9.73 3.49 27.29
CA VAL A 463 8.47 2.90 26.84
C VAL A 463 8.79 1.80 25.81
N PRO A 464 8.71 0.50 26.17
CA PRO A 464 9.19 -0.59 25.31
C PRO A 464 8.65 -0.57 23.88
N ALA A 465 7.36 -0.25 23.70
CA ALA A 465 6.71 -0.16 22.40
C ALA A 465 7.16 1.06 21.56
N VAL A 466 7.58 2.15 22.21
CA VAL A 466 8.16 3.33 21.55
C VAL A 466 9.60 3.02 21.13
N THR A 467 10.36 2.30 21.98
CA THR A 467 11.76 1.94 21.71
C THR A 467 11.89 1.04 20.48
N SER A 468 11.03 0.03 20.34
CA SER A 468 11.01 -0.81 19.14
C SER A 468 10.65 0.01 17.90
N LEU A 469 9.62 0.85 17.97
CA LEU A 469 9.23 1.71 16.85
C LEU A 469 10.33 2.70 16.44
N ILE A 470 10.94 3.39 17.40
CA ILE A 470 12.04 4.35 17.17
C ILE A 470 13.24 3.65 16.54
N ARG A 471 13.59 2.46 17.06
CA ARG A 471 14.66 1.64 16.50
C ARG A 471 14.36 1.32 15.04
N ASP A 472 13.15 0.87 14.73
CA ASP A 472 12.79 0.40 13.39
C ASP A 472 12.61 1.57 12.39
N LEU A 473 12.11 2.72 12.86
CA LEU A 473 11.92 3.95 12.06
C LEU A 473 13.17 4.83 11.93
N GLY A 474 14.28 4.45 12.57
CA GLY A 474 15.50 5.24 12.62
C GLY A 474 15.35 6.41 13.60
N ASN A 475 16.37 6.70 14.40
CA ASN A 475 16.29 7.76 15.39
C ASN A 475 16.08 9.14 14.71
N PRO A 476 14.90 9.79 14.85
CA PRO A 476 14.70 11.13 14.30
C PRO A 476 15.58 12.15 15.03
N HIS A 477 16.14 13.09 14.28
CA HIS A 477 16.96 14.18 14.81
C HIS A 477 16.73 15.50 14.07
N GLY A 478 17.06 16.63 14.71
CA GLY A 478 17.07 17.97 14.10
C GLY A 478 15.70 18.65 13.93
N GLY A 479 14.62 18.07 14.46
CA GLY A 479 13.25 18.61 14.41
C GLY A 479 12.63 18.86 15.78
N THR A 480 11.31 19.09 15.83
CA THR A 480 10.54 19.24 17.08
C THR A 480 9.39 18.24 17.16
N ALA A 481 8.89 17.97 18.37
CA ALA A 481 7.75 17.10 18.61
C ALA A 481 6.78 17.69 19.63
N ASN A 482 5.48 17.49 19.40
CA ASN A 482 4.45 17.63 20.41
C ASN A 482 4.08 16.22 20.89
N ALA A 483 4.12 15.99 22.19
CA ALA A 483 3.77 14.72 22.79
C ALA A 483 2.52 14.86 23.65
N GLY A 484 1.62 13.90 23.60
CA GLY A 484 0.50 13.71 24.51
C GLY A 484 0.59 12.32 25.10
N VAL A 485 0.73 12.19 26.41
CA VAL A 485 0.66 10.92 27.12
C VAL A 485 -0.60 10.95 27.97
N HIS A 486 -1.48 9.99 27.75
CA HIS A 486 -2.71 9.81 28.52
C HIS A 486 -2.63 8.46 29.22
N LEU A 487 -2.59 8.48 30.55
CA LEU A 487 -2.62 7.30 31.41
C LEU A 487 -4.01 7.26 32.04
N PHE A 488 -4.73 6.15 31.88
CA PHE A 488 -6.09 6.06 32.39
C PHE A 488 -6.46 4.65 32.84
N THR A 489 -7.35 4.56 33.83
CA THR A 489 -7.97 3.28 34.22
C THR A 489 -9.26 3.09 33.43
N ASN A 490 -9.44 1.93 32.80
CA ASN A 490 -10.66 1.58 32.05
C ASN A 490 -11.12 0.16 32.40
N ASN A 491 -12.27 0.04 33.07
CA ASN A 491 -12.77 -1.22 33.63
C ASN A 491 -11.72 -1.94 34.49
N ASP A 492 -11.12 -1.23 35.44
CA ASP A 492 -10.15 -1.77 36.41
C ASP A 492 -8.80 -2.23 35.81
N VAL A 493 -8.58 -1.95 34.52
CA VAL A 493 -7.31 -2.18 33.83
C VAL A 493 -6.60 -0.84 33.59
N PHE A 494 -5.33 -0.78 33.95
CA PHE A 494 -4.47 0.38 33.66
C PHE A 494 -4.06 0.39 32.19
N GLU A 495 -4.55 1.37 31.44
CA GLU A 495 -4.24 1.57 30.02
C GLU A 495 -3.40 2.83 29.80
N TYR A 496 -2.72 2.90 28.65
CA TYR A 496 -1.99 4.08 28.23
C TYR A 496 -2.20 4.38 26.75
N ARG A 497 -2.11 5.68 26.41
CA ARG A 497 -2.11 6.18 25.05
C ARG A 497 -1.05 7.27 24.91
N VAL A 498 -0.20 7.15 23.90
CA VAL A 498 0.80 8.16 23.54
C VAL A 498 0.53 8.67 22.13
N ASP A 499 0.27 9.96 21.97
CA ASP A 499 0.17 10.66 20.70
C ASP A 499 1.45 11.52 20.51
N LEU A 500 2.17 11.35 19.40
CA LEU A 500 3.34 12.16 19.04
C LEU A 500 3.10 12.83 17.69
N ASP A 501 3.16 14.15 17.62
CA ASP A 501 3.23 14.91 16.38
C ASP A 501 4.66 15.43 16.20
N ILE A 502 5.39 14.91 15.21
CA ILE A 502 6.79 15.25 14.92
C ILE A 502 6.86 16.17 13.70
N PHE A 503 7.75 17.15 13.70
CA PHE A 503 7.89 18.15 12.64
C PHE A 503 9.36 18.37 12.25
N ASN A 504 9.59 18.52 10.95
CA ASN A 504 10.87 18.92 10.34
C ASN A 504 12.09 18.15 10.87
N CYS A 505 12.01 16.83 10.98
CA CYS A 505 13.14 16.00 11.43
C CYS A 505 13.74 15.19 10.29
N VAL A 506 14.96 14.70 10.47
CA VAL A 506 15.59 13.72 9.58
C VAL A 506 15.64 12.38 10.31
N THR A 507 15.29 11.30 9.61
CA THR A 507 15.41 9.94 10.12
C THR A 507 16.03 9.01 9.09
N GLN A 508 16.59 7.89 9.55
CA GLN A 508 17.14 6.82 8.71
C GLN A 508 16.56 5.46 9.12
N PRO A 509 15.38 5.08 8.61
CA PRO A 509 14.69 3.85 9.00
C PRO A 509 15.55 2.60 8.80
N VAL A 510 15.51 1.65 9.74
CA VAL A 510 16.30 0.41 9.62
C VAL A 510 15.87 -0.40 8.40
N MET A 511 14.57 -0.41 8.09
CA MET A 511 14.02 -1.11 6.92
C MET A 511 14.35 -0.43 5.59
N LEU A 512 14.77 0.83 5.62
CA LEU A 512 15.10 1.61 4.44
C LEU A 512 16.14 2.67 4.85
N PRO A 513 17.43 2.29 5.02
CA PRO A 513 18.43 3.14 5.69
C PRO A 513 18.95 4.25 4.78
N LEU A 514 18.02 5.09 4.34
CA LEU A 514 18.18 6.31 3.57
C LEU A 514 17.76 7.50 4.43
N ASN A 515 18.35 8.67 4.19
CA ASN A 515 17.92 9.89 4.87
C ASN A 515 16.52 10.28 4.38
N VAL A 516 15.57 10.29 5.31
CA VAL A 516 14.18 10.67 5.09
C VAL A 516 13.93 11.98 5.83
N GLU A 517 13.66 13.04 5.07
CA GLU A 517 13.28 14.35 5.62
C GLU A 517 11.78 14.35 5.93
N VAL A 518 11.41 14.24 7.20
CA VAL A 518 10.03 14.20 7.66
C VAL A 518 9.55 15.63 7.94
N SER A 519 8.67 16.13 7.07
CA SER A 519 8.01 17.42 7.28
C SER A 519 7.02 17.38 8.44
N LYS A 520 6.24 16.30 8.54
CA LYS A 520 5.26 16.07 9.60
C LYS A 520 5.04 14.57 9.78
N ALA A 521 5.08 14.06 11.00
CA ALA A 521 4.61 12.73 11.33
C ALA A 521 3.66 12.77 12.52
N LYS A 522 2.74 11.81 12.55
CA LYS A 522 1.85 11.53 13.67
C LYS A 522 2.02 10.07 14.05
N VAL A 523 2.24 9.80 15.33
CA VAL A 523 2.36 8.48 15.90
C VAL A 523 1.33 8.36 17.03
N VAL A 524 0.65 7.23 17.11
CA VAL A 524 -0.31 6.89 18.17
C VAL A 524 0.06 5.51 18.67
N ILE A 525 0.32 5.38 19.97
CA ILE A 525 0.74 4.16 20.63
C ILE A 525 -0.24 3.87 21.75
N THR A 526 -0.67 2.63 21.82
CA THR A 526 -1.50 2.07 22.89
C THR A 526 -0.88 0.74 23.30
N GLU A 527 -1.42 0.10 24.33
CA GLU A 527 -0.95 -1.21 24.79
C GLU A 527 -0.83 -2.25 23.66
N ASN A 528 -1.81 -2.30 22.75
CA ASN A 528 -1.94 -3.36 21.74
C ASN A 528 -1.71 -2.88 20.29
N LEU A 529 -1.56 -1.58 20.07
CA LEU A 529 -1.46 -1.00 18.72
C LEU A 529 -0.51 0.20 18.70
N THR A 530 0.41 0.16 17.75
CA THR A 530 1.21 1.31 17.33
C THR A 530 0.83 1.69 15.90
N ALA A 531 0.28 2.87 15.68
CA ALA A 531 -0.05 3.39 14.37
C ALA A 531 0.73 4.68 14.09
N PHE A 532 1.20 4.86 12.86
CA PHE A 532 1.87 6.11 12.47
C PHE A 532 1.51 6.52 11.05
N SER A 533 1.67 7.82 10.78
CA SER A 533 1.55 8.42 9.46
C SER A 533 2.56 9.55 9.33
N ALA A 534 3.33 9.62 8.25
CA ALA A 534 4.34 10.63 8.03
C ALA A 534 4.30 11.17 6.59
N GLN A 535 4.45 12.48 6.47
CA GLN A 535 4.74 13.18 5.22
C GLN A 535 6.23 13.49 5.17
N ALA A 536 6.93 12.88 4.23
CA ALA A 536 8.38 12.98 4.14
C ALA A 536 8.87 13.17 2.70
N THR A 537 10.15 13.45 2.55
CA THR A 537 10.85 13.51 1.26
C THR A 537 12.08 12.62 1.31
N ALA A 538 12.23 11.73 0.33
CA ALA A 538 13.47 10.98 0.08
C ALA A 538 13.61 10.72 -1.42
N VAL A 539 14.85 10.63 -1.92
CA VAL A 539 15.13 10.36 -3.35
C VAL A 539 14.36 11.31 -4.29
N ARG A 540 14.27 12.59 -3.91
CA ARG A 540 13.51 13.66 -4.61
C ARG A 540 11.99 13.46 -4.74
N SER A 541 11.42 12.44 -4.11
CA SER A 541 9.98 12.12 -4.12
C SER A 541 9.30 12.45 -2.79
N LYS A 542 8.02 12.84 -2.84
CA LYS A 542 7.19 13.00 -1.65
C LYS A 542 6.60 11.67 -1.22
N LEU A 543 6.69 11.39 0.07
CA LEU A 543 6.30 10.15 0.73
C LEU A 543 5.12 10.44 1.68
N ASP A 544 4.02 9.71 1.54
CA ASP A 544 2.96 9.55 2.56
C ASP A 544 3.10 8.13 3.13
N ILE A 545 3.85 8.02 4.22
CA ILE A 545 4.14 6.77 4.91
C ILE A 545 3.02 6.53 5.94
N ARG A 546 2.46 5.33 6.01
CA ARG A 546 1.51 4.94 7.06
C ARG A 546 1.82 3.53 7.54
N GLY A 547 1.75 3.28 8.83
CA GLY A 547 2.02 1.94 9.37
C GLY A 547 1.16 1.62 10.57
N LYS A 548 0.97 0.32 10.80
CA LYS A 548 0.35 -0.23 12.00
C LYS A 548 1.10 -1.49 12.44
N ALA A 549 1.51 -1.53 13.69
CA ALA A 549 2.04 -2.70 14.37
C ALA A 549 1.05 -3.12 15.46
N HIS A 550 0.68 -4.41 15.49
CA HIS A 550 -0.16 -4.95 16.56
C HIS A 550 0.70 -5.78 17.52
N GLY A 551 0.66 -5.43 18.81
CA GLY A 551 1.28 -6.21 19.87
C GLY A 551 0.21 -7.11 20.51
N TYR A 552 0.31 -8.42 20.31
CA TYR A 552 -0.35 -9.41 21.15
C TYR A 552 0.64 -10.54 21.45
N SER A 553 0.59 -11.04 22.69
CA SER A 553 1.34 -12.18 23.18
C SER A 553 1.22 -13.38 22.22
N GLY A 554 2.20 -13.55 21.33
CA GLY A 554 2.38 -14.75 20.50
C GLY A 554 2.57 -14.55 18.98
N SER A 555 2.21 -13.40 18.40
CA SER A 555 2.50 -13.13 16.97
C SER A 555 2.45 -11.65 16.63
N GLU A 556 3.61 -11.01 16.52
CA GLU A 556 3.74 -9.62 16.06
C GLU A 556 3.51 -9.56 14.54
N HIS A 557 2.38 -8.97 14.15
CA HIS A 557 2.10 -8.66 12.75
C HIS A 557 2.37 -7.18 12.53
N LEU A 558 3.34 -6.88 11.66
CA LEU A 558 3.66 -5.51 11.26
C LEU A 558 3.16 -5.29 9.84
N GLN A 559 2.23 -4.34 9.68
CA GLN A 559 1.78 -3.88 8.38
C GLN A 559 2.27 -2.46 8.13
N PHE A 560 3.00 -2.29 7.05
CA PHE A 560 3.60 -1.02 6.65
C PHE A 560 3.14 -0.65 5.24
N THR A 561 2.47 0.49 5.09
CA THR A 561 1.98 1.00 3.81
C THR A 561 2.69 2.30 3.49
N VAL A 562 3.54 2.31 2.48
CA VAL A 562 4.14 3.53 1.94
C VAL A 562 3.39 3.93 0.69
N LYS A 563 2.86 5.14 0.63
CA LYS A 563 2.42 5.74 -0.63
C LYS A 563 3.42 6.80 -1.05
N ILE A 564 3.87 6.73 -2.28
CA ILE A 564 4.85 7.64 -2.85
C ILE A 564 4.21 8.31 -4.05
N VAL A 565 4.34 9.63 -4.09
CA VAL A 565 3.81 10.48 -5.16
C VAL A 565 4.94 11.42 -5.56
N GLY A 566 5.44 11.28 -6.78
CA GLY A 566 6.62 12.00 -7.22
C GLY A 566 6.54 12.43 -8.68
N GLU A 567 7.30 13.48 -9.00
CA GLU A 567 7.72 13.79 -10.36
C GLU A 567 9.11 13.18 -10.54
N GLY A 568 9.15 11.97 -11.10
CA GLY A 568 10.35 11.15 -11.31
C GLY A 568 10.94 10.39 -10.09
N TRP A 569 11.55 9.25 -10.37
CA TRP A 569 12.20 8.32 -9.44
C TRP A 569 13.59 7.99 -9.98
N HIS A 570 14.65 8.43 -9.31
CA HIS A 570 16.04 8.28 -9.77
C HIS A 570 16.97 7.86 -8.63
N PRO A 571 16.81 6.64 -8.09
CA PRO A 571 17.72 6.15 -7.07
C PRO A 571 19.13 6.01 -7.66
N ASP A 572 20.13 6.49 -6.94
CA ASP A 572 21.51 6.21 -7.30
C ASP A 572 21.89 4.74 -7.03
N SER A 573 23.10 4.33 -7.43
CA SER A 573 23.53 2.94 -7.27
C SER A 573 23.64 2.51 -5.79
N TYR A 574 23.85 3.43 -4.86
CA TYR A 574 23.88 3.16 -3.43
C TYR A 574 22.46 3.02 -2.88
N GLU A 575 21.54 3.89 -3.27
CA GLU A 575 20.13 3.86 -2.89
C GLU A 575 19.45 2.59 -3.40
N ALA A 576 19.67 2.22 -4.67
CA ALA A 576 19.11 1.00 -5.26
C ALA A 576 19.65 -0.27 -4.58
N ALA A 577 20.95 -0.34 -4.30
CA ALA A 577 21.55 -1.46 -3.56
C ALA A 577 21.04 -1.54 -2.12
N THR A 578 20.81 -0.39 -1.48
CA THR A 578 20.24 -0.30 -0.14
C THR A 578 18.79 -0.79 -0.11
N MET A 579 17.98 -0.40 -1.10
CA MET A 579 16.61 -0.89 -1.23
C MET A 579 16.57 -2.40 -1.52
N SER A 580 17.42 -2.92 -2.42
CA SER A 580 17.40 -4.34 -2.78
C SER A 580 17.95 -5.27 -1.69
N SER A 581 18.77 -4.74 -0.78
CA SER A 581 19.33 -5.52 0.34
C SER A 581 18.41 -5.57 1.55
N ASN A 582 17.48 -4.63 1.69
CA ASN A 582 16.57 -4.53 2.83
C ASN A 582 15.10 -4.81 2.48
N LEU A 583 14.72 -4.74 1.20
CA LEU A 583 13.39 -5.06 0.70
C LEU A 583 13.47 -6.24 -0.28
N PRO A 584 12.40 -7.05 -0.41
CA PRO A 584 12.32 -8.18 -1.34
C PRO A 584 12.05 -7.68 -2.77
N ILE A 585 12.87 -6.73 -3.24
CA ILE A 585 12.81 -6.12 -4.55
C ILE A 585 14.13 -6.45 -5.27
N PRO A 586 14.11 -7.08 -6.45
CA PRO A 586 15.31 -7.29 -7.25
C PRO A 586 16.08 -5.99 -7.47
N ALA A 587 17.42 -6.02 -7.36
CA ALA A 587 18.28 -4.84 -7.50
C ALA A 587 18.08 -4.09 -8.83
N ASP A 588 17.79 -4.85 -9.88
CA ASP A 588 17.49 -4.36 -11.22
C ASP A 588 16.18 -3.54 -11.26
N LEU A 589 15.18 -3.94 -10.47
CA LEU A 589 13.92 -3.20 -10.32
C LEU A 589 14.09 -1.97 -9.41
N ALA A 590 14.92 -2.09 -8.36
CA ALA A 590 15.19 -1.01 -7.41
C ALA A 590 15.95 0.18 -8.03
N SER A 591 16.66 -0.05 -9.14
CA SER A 591 17.45 0.98 -9.86
C SER A 591 16.74 1.60 -11.06
N LEU A 592 15.49 1.24 -11.35
CA LEU A 592 14.76 1.71 -12.52
C LEU A 592 14.53 3.22 -12.48
N PRO A 593 15.08 4.02 -13.41
CA PRO A 593 14.73 5.42 -13.54
C PRO A 593 13.31 5.56 -14.12
N ILE A 594 12.51 6.41 -13.49
CA ILE A 594 11.18 6.81 -13.98
C ILE A 594 11.19 8.33 -14.11
N ASP A 595 10.83 8.85 -15.27
CA ASP A 595 10.64 10.28 -15.53
C ASP A 595 9.15 10.61 -15.67
N GLY A 596 8.71 11.78 -15.19
CA GLY A 596 7.32 12.25 -15.29
C GLY A 596 6.43 11.96 -14.06
N ASP A 597 5.12 12.19 -14.21
CA ASP A 597 4.13 12.03 -13.13
C ASP A 597 3.86 10.56 -12.85
N PHE A 598 4.22 10.10 -11.64
CA PHE A 598 3.94 8.75 -11.19
C PHE A 598 3.52 8.73 -9.71
N SER A 599 2.68 7.76 -9.36
CA SER A 599 2.39 7.42 -7.98
C SER A 599 2.53 5.93 -7.82
N TYR A 600 3.23 5.51 -6.78
CA TYR A 600 3.26 4.10 -6.39
C TYR A 600 2.89 3.94 -4.93
N ARG A 601 2.22 2.84 -4.62
CA ARG A 601 1.89 2.41 -3.27
C ARG A 601 2.60 1.10 -3.01
N LEU A 602 3.36 1.03 -1.93
CA LEU A 602 4.07 -0.13 -1.43
C LEU A 602 3.37 -0.60 -0.15
N ASP A 603 2.73 -1.76 -0.15
CA ASP A 603 2.22 -2.40 1.05
C ASP A 603 3.19 -3.53 1.42
N LEU A 604 3.83 -3.43 2.57
CA LEU A 604 4.70 -4.44 3.17
C LEU A 604 3.99 -5.07 4.37
N LEU A 605 4.02 -6.40 4.45
CA LEU A 605 3.43 -7.17 5.55
C LEU A 605 4.48 -8.15 6.07
N TRP A 606 4.77 -8.07 7.37
CA TRP A 606 5.51 -9.10 8.10
C TRP A 606 4.51 -9.95 8.89
N PRO A 607 4.29 -11.22 8.49
CA PRO A 607 3.47 -12.14 9.26
C PRO A 607 4.02 -12.40 10.68
N THR A 608 5.35 -12.40 10.80
CA THR A 608 6.10 -12.44 12.06
C THR A 608 7.38 -11.61 11.92
N MET A 609 7.93 -11.07 13.02
CA MET A 609 9.19 -10.30 12.97
C MET A 609 10.39 -11.12 12.46
N ASP A 610 10.34 -12.45 12.56
CA ASP A 610 11.40 -13.35 12.11
C ASP A 610 11.21 -13.85 10.66
N SER A 611 10.12 -13.48 9.98
CA SER A 611 9.84 -13.90 8.60
C SER A 611 10.20 -12.84 7.57
N ASP A 612 10.53 -13.26 6.35
CA ASP A 612 10.73 -12.35 5.22
C ASP A 612 9.44 -11.54 4.94
N PRO A 613 9.54 -10.23 4.63
CA PRO A 613 8.39 -9.41 4.29
C PRO A 613 7.70 -9.89 3.02
N GLN A 614 6.37 -9.81 3.03
CA GLN A 614 5.56 -9.86 1.83
C GLN A 614 5.34 -8.44 1.31
N LEU A 615 5.52 -8.25 0.01
CA LEU A 615 5.41 -7.00 -0.71
C LEU A 615 4.22 -7.04 -1.66
N ASN A 616 3.43 -5.97 -1.66
CA ASN A 616 2.43 -5.66 -2.67
C ASN A 616 2.61 -4.19 -3.11
N ALA A 617 3.25 -3.96 -4.25
CA ALA A 617 3.37 -2.65 -4.85
C ALA A 617 2.29 -2.42 -5.92
N GLN A 618 1.75 -1.22 -6.00
CA GLN A 618 0.84 -0.77 -7.05
C GLN A 618 1.39 0.50 -7.67
N LEU A 619 1.61 0.50 -8.98
CA LEU A 619 2.11 1.65 -9.75
C LEU A 619 1.00 2.22 -10.62
N PHE A 620 0.86 3.54 -10.54
CA PHE A 620 0.03 4.39 -11.38
C PHE A 620 0.95 5.37 -12.10
N ALA A 621 0.89 5.42 -13.41
CA ALA A 621 1.66 6.36 -14.21
C ALA A 621 0.74 7.02 -15.24
N ASN A 622 0.92 8.32 -15.44
CA ASN A 622 0.19 9.08 -16.43
C ASN A 622 1.21 9.84 -17.31
N SER A 623 1.57 9.24 -18.44
CA SER A 623 2.62 9.74 -19.34
C SER A 623 4.02 9.74 -18.75
N ALA A 624 4.38 8.71 -17.97
CA ALA A 624 5.74 8.54 -17.47
C ALA A 624 6.66 7.92 -18.54
N THR A 625 7.96 8.19 -18.46
CA THR A 625 8.97 7.48 -19.24
C THR A 625 9.70 6.51 -18.33
N VAL A 626 9.73 5.23 -18.70
CA VAL A 626 10.46 4.19 -17.97
C VAL A 626 11.57 3.68 -18.88
N GLU A 627 12.82 3.79 -18.43
CA GLU A 627 13.96 3.19 -19.10
C GLU A 627 14.34 1.91 -18.36
N TRP A 628 14.45 0.79 -19.09
CA TRP A 628 14.96 -0.47 -18.57
C TRP A 628 16.29 -0.77 -19.28
N PRO A 629 17.42 -0.23 -18.79
CA PRO A 629 18.67 -0.20 -19.54
C PRO A 629 19.21 -1.60 -19.87
N GLN A 630 18.94 -2.57 -19.00
CA GLN A 630 19.39 -3.96 -19.14
C GLN A 630 18.69 -4.71 -20.28
N LEU A 631 17.43 -4.35 -20.57
CA LEU A 631 16.70 -4.88 -21.72
C LEU A 631 16.83 -3.95 -22.94
N GLY A 632 17.43 -2.77 -22.78
CA GLY A 632 17.49 -1.74 -23.82
C GLY A 632 16.10 -1.20 -24.20
N ILE A 633 15.12 -1.28 -23.30
CA ILE A 633 13.73 -0.89 -23.57
C ILE A 633 13.45 0.47 -22.93
N THR A 634 12.98 1.43 -23.72
CA THR A 634 12.44 2.70 -23.22
C THR A 634 10.95 2.77 -23.55
N LEU A 635 10.11 2.87 -22.51
CA LEU A 635 8.66 3.03 -22.63
C LEU A 635 8.33 4.51 -22.48
N ASN A 636 8.00 5.18 -23.59
CA ASN A 636 7.62 6.59 -23.58
C ASN A 636 6.11 6.75 -23.42
N GLU A 637 5.69 7.85 -22.76
CA GLU A 637 4.28 8.18 -22.52
C GLU A 637 3.49 7.02 -21.86
N LEU A 638 4.13 6.26 -20.96
CA LEU A 638 3.53 5.15 -20.24
C LEU A 638 2.31 5.63 -19.45
N ALA A 639 1.13 5.14 -19.83
CA ALA A 639 -0.07 5.26 -19.02
C ALA A 639 -0.49 3.88 -18.50
N THR A 640 -0.55 3.74 -17.17
CA THR A 640 -1.08 2.56 -16.48
C THR A 640 -1.90 2.97 -15.28
N HIS A 641 -3.06 2.36 -15.13
CA HIS A 641 -3.99 2.62 -14.05
C HIS A 641 -3.89 1.60 -12.91
N ASN A 642 -3.12 0.51 -13.07
CA ASN A 642 -2.97 -0.53 -12.05
C ASN A 642 -1.88 -1.56 -12.44
N ALA A 643 -0.59 -1.19 -12.42
CA ALA A 643 0.48 -2.18 -12.45
C ALA A 643 0.74 -2.69 -11.02
N GLN A 644 0.82 -4.00 -10.80
CA GLN A 644 0.92 -4.61 -9.47
C GLN A 644 2.14 -5.51 -9.37
N LEU A 645 2.94 -5.36 -8.33
CA LEU A 645 4.04 -6.25 -7.94
C LEU A 645 3.67 -6.94 -6.64
N TYR A 646 3.47 -8.25 -6.67
CA TYR A 646 3.41 -9.05 -5.47
C TYR A 646 4.73 -9.81 -5.30
N ALA A 647 5.40 -9.72 -4.16
CA ALA A 647 6.55 -10.55 -3.85
C ALA A 647 6.43 -11.15 -2.45
N ALA A 648 6.68 -12.44 -2.31
CA ALA A 648 6.66 -13.14 -1.03
C ALA A 648 7.69 -14.29 -1.09
N ASN A 649 8.58 -14.36 -0.09
CA ASN A 649 9.69 -15.32 -0.05
C ASN A 649 10.52 -15.27 -1.35
N ASN A 650 10.83 -16.42 -1.97
CA ASN A 650 11.51 -16.55 -3.26
C ASN A 650 10.57 -16.47 -4.47
N SER A 651 9.41 -15.81 -4.33
CA SER A 651 8.47 -15.66 -5.44
C SER A 651 8.06 -14.21 -5.65
N PHE A 652 7.99 -13.77 -6.90
CA PHE A 652 7.36 -12.50 -7.25
C PHE A 652 6.51 -12.63 -8.51
N ASN A 653 5.44 -11.85 -8.57
CA ASN A 653 4.55 -11.73 -9.72
C ASN A 653 4.34 -10.24 -9.98
N PHE A 654 4.86 -9.77 -11.11
CA PHE A 654 4.68 -8.43 -11.60
C PHE A 654 3.69 -8.44 -12.75
N HIS A 655 2.48 -7.97 -12.48
CA HIS A 655 1.42 -7.83 -13.47
C HIS A 655 1.29 -6.36 -13.87
N PHE A 656 1.71 -6.06 -15.08
CA PHE A 656 1.31 -4.83 -15.74
C PHE A 656 -0.10 -5.03 -16.32
N GLY A 657 -1.07 -4.26 -15.81
CA GLY A 657 -2.42 -4.16 -16.39
C GLY A 657 -2.39 -3.59 -17.80
N SER A 658 -3.50 -2.98 -18.26
CA SER A 658 -3.53 -2.34 -19.59
C SER A 658 -2.52 -1.19 -19.65
N ILE A 659 -1.35 -1.44 -20.21
CA ILE A 659 -0.37 -0.43 -20.57
C ILE A 659 -0.79 0.15 -21.91
N SER A 660 -0.84 1.48 -22.02
CA SER A 660 -0.69 2.15 -23.31
C SER A 660 0.63 2.90 -23.33
N THR A 661 1.50 2.59 -24.28
CA THR A 661 2.80 3.25 -24.45
C THR A 661 3.03 3.55 -25.91
N LYS A 662 3.75 4.64 -26.19
CA LYS A 662 4.12 5.02 -27.53
C LYS A 662 5.49 4.44 -27.86
N VAL A 663 5.54 3.55 -28.84
CA VAL A 663 6.79 3.04 -29.42
C VAL A 663 6.92 3.64 -30.81
N GLU A 664 7.86 4.56 -30.97
CA GLU A 664 8.03 5.41 -32.16
C GLU A 664 6.74 6.19 -32.54
N ASP A 665 6.21 5.96 -33.75
CA ASP A 665 4.98 6.57 -34.28
C ASP A 665 3.71 5.75 -33.94
N GLY A 666 3.85 4.64 -33.20
CA GLY A 666 2.79 3.68 -32.90
C GLY A 666 2.36 3.62 -31.44
N LEU A 667 1.08 3.30 -31.19
CA LEU A 667 0.54 3.03 -29.85
C LEU A 667 0.49 1.52 -29.61
N ILE A 668 1.21 1.03 -28.61
CA ILE A 668 1.08 -0.33 -28.11
C ILE A 668 0.09 -0.32 -26.95
N VAL A 669 -0.95 -1.15 -27.04
CA VAL A 669 -1.84 -1.44 -25.91
C VAL A 669 -1.71 -2.91 -25.56
N GLY A 670 -1.29 -3.22 -24.33
CA GLY A 670 -1.01 -4.59 -23.94
C GLY A 670 -1.00 -4.84 -22.44
N GLN A 671 -0.96 -6.10 -22.06
CA GLN A 671 -0.76 -6.56 -20.69
C GLN A 671 0.50 -7.41 -20.63
N CYS A 672 1.28 -7.26 -19.57
CA CYS A 672 2.50 -8.04 -19.38
C CYS A 672 2.51 -8.63 -17.98
N THR A 673 2.83 -9.91 -17.83
CA THR A 673 2.98 -10.55 -16.53
C THR A 673 4.33 -11.24 -16.46
N LEU A 674 5.15 -10.86 -15.49
CA LEU A 674 6.43 -11.48 -15.15
C LEU A 674 6.28 -12.20 -13.82
N SER A 675 6.41 -13.52 -13.80
CA SER A 675 6.34 -14.34 -12.59
C SER A 675 7.64 -15.09 -12.35
N HIS A 676 8.05 -15.19 -11.09
CA HIS A 676 9.19 -15.95 -10.60
C HIS A 676 8.71 -16.81 -9.42
N ILE A 677 8.90 -18.12 -9.49
CA ILE A 677 8.63 -19.08 -8.40
C ILE A 677 9.70 -20.18 -8.47
N ASP A 678 10.58 -20.28 -7.48
CA ASP A 678 11.53 -21.41 -7.29
C ASP A 678 12.16 -21.92 -8.61
N ASP A 679 12.89 -21.04 -9.31
CA ASP A 679 13.54 -21.23 -10.63
C ASP A 679 12.63 -21.22 -11.87
N LEU A 680 11.30 -21.22 -11.71
CA LEU A 680 10.36 -21.06 -12.80
C LEU A 680 10.10 -19.57 -13.04
N ASN A 681 10.77 -19.01 -14.05
CA ASN A 681 10.53 -17.63 -14.48
C ASN A 681 9.65 -17.69 -15.72
N ILE A 682 8.53 -16.97 -15.74
CA ILE A 682 7.63 -16.90 -16.88
C ILE A 682 7.31 -15.43 -17.12
N ALA A 683 7.69 -14.93 -18.28
CA ALA A 683 7.27 -13.63 -18.81
C ALA A 683 6.23 -13.88 -19.90
N THR A 684 5.05 -13.27 -19.76
CA THR A 684 3.99 -13.26 -20.77
C THR A 684 3.69 -11.83 -21.19
N ALA A 685 3.51 -11.59 -22.48
CA ALA A 685 3.12 -10.30 -23.02
C ALA A 685 2.00 -10.51 -24.06
N ASP A 686 0.86 -9.85 -23.84
CA ASP A 686 -0.24 -9.74 -24.80
C ASP A 686 -0.23 -8.34 -25.39
N LEU A 687 0.05 -8.24 -26.67
CA LEU A 687 0.22 -7.01 -27.43
C LEU A 687 -0.91 -6.89 -28.43
N SER A 688 -1.66 -5.79 -28.39
CA SER A 688 -2.72 -5.51 -29.36
C SER A 688 -2.35 -4.33 -30.28
N ARG A 689 -2.62 -4.51 -31.58
CA ARG A 689 -2.51 -3.49 -32.63
C ARG A 689 -1.12 -2.85 -32.77
N LEU A 690 -0.03 -3.61 -32.63
CA LEU A 690 1.32 -3.10 -32.89
C LEU A 690 1.43 -2.72 -34.38
N PRO A 691 1.56 -1.43 -34.74
CA PRO A 691 1.70 -1.04 -36.14
C PRO A 691 3.07 -1.48 -36.67
N LEU A 692 3.09 -2.20 -37.78
CA LEU A 692 4.33 -2.60 -38.46
C LEU A 692 4.71 -1.52 -39.48
N SER A 693 5.94 -1.02 -39.36
CA SER A 693 6.57 -0.11 -40.33
C SER A 693 7.99 -0.59 -40.64
N ASN A 694 8.55 -0.17 -41.77
CA ASN A 694 9.94 -0.51 -42.14
C ASN A 694 10.94 -0.02 -41.08
N LYS A 695 10.65 1.11 -40.40
CA LYS A 695 11.49 1.61 -39.30
C LYS A 695 11.48 0.68 -38.10
N LEU A 696 10.29 0.23 -37.69
CA LEU A 696 10.17 -0.69 -36.55
C LEU A 696 10.87 -2.04 -36.83
N ILE A 697 10.72 -2.58 -38.04
CA ILE A 697 11.36 -3.84 -38.44
C ILE A 697 12.89 -3.69 -38.50
N SER A 698 13.39 -2.64 -39.16
CA SER A 698 14.84 -2.38 -39.26
C SER A 698 15.46 -2.07 -37.89
N GLY A 699 14.78 -1.31 -37.04
CA GLY A 699 15.18 -1.10 -35.65
C GLY A 699 15.24 -2.40 -34.84
N SER A 700 14.27 -3.29 -35.03
CA SER A 700 14.24 -4.61 -34.37
C SER A 700 15.37 -5.52 -34.84
N GLN A 701 15.69 -5.52 -36.14
CA GLN A 701 16.82 -6.28 -36.70
C GLN A 701 18.17 -5.77 -36.17
N GLN A 702 18.35 -4.44 -36.11
CA GLN A 702 19.54 -3.83 -35.52
C GLN A 702 19.71 -4.18 -34.05
N PHE A 703 18.61 -4.13 -33.29
CA PHE A 703 18.59 -4.54 -31.88
C PHE A 703 18.99 -6.02 -31.71
N ALA A 704 18.46 -6.90 -32.57
CA ALA A 704 18.76 -8.33 -32.54
C ALA A 704 20.14 -8.69 -33.13
N GLY A 705 20.93 -7.72 -33.59
CA GLY A 705 22.21 -7.96 -34.27
C GLY A 705 22.08 -8.72 -35.59
N GLN A 706 20.88 -8.73 -36.19
CA GLN A 706 20.61 -9.38 -37.46
C GLN A 706 21.04 -8.49 -38.63
N GLN A 707 21.51 -9.10 -39.72
CA GLN A 707 21.67 -8.36 -40.98
C GLN A 707 20.30 -7.86 -41.44
N ALA A 708 20.25 -6.60 -41.87
CA ALA A 708 19.03 -5.99 -42.38
C ALA A 708 18.51 -6.81 -43.57
N TRP A 709 17.25 -7.22 -43.50
CA TRP A 709 16.58 -7.96 -44.56
C TRP A 709 15.23 -7.31 -44.86
N GLY A 710 14.80 -7.40 -46.12
CA GLY A 710 13.54 -6.80 -46.56
C GLY A 710 13.60 -5.29 -46.80
N GLU A 711 14.77 -4.71 -47.07
CA GLU A 711 14.92 -3.27 -47.39
C GLU A 711 14.13 -2.81 -48.63
N HIS A 712 13.72 -3.75 -49.48
CA HIS A 712 12.88 -3.53 -50.67
C HIS A 712 11.39 -3.78 -50.44
N LEU A 713 10.97 -4.07 -49.20
CA LEU A 713 9.60 -4.37 -48.84
C LEU A 713 8.98 -3.19 -48.09
N ASP A 714 7.80 -2.73 -48.51
CA ASP A 714 7.03 -1.74 -47.76
C ASP A 714 5.95 -2.44 -46.94
N TRP A 715 6.14 -2.44 -45.62
CA TRP A 715 5.24 -3.06 -44.66
C TRP A 715 4.25 -2.03 -44.11
N ASN A 716 2.95 -2.30 -44.27
CA ASN A 716 1.90 -1.45 -43.71
C ASN A 716 0.76 -2.29 -43.12
N GLY A 717 0.47 -2.10 -41.84
CA GLY A 717 -0.58 -2.82 -41.12
C GLY A 717 -0.33 -2.86 -39.62
N ALA A 718 -0.99 -3.77 -38.91
CA ALA A 718 -0.76 -4.00 -37.50
C ALA A 718 -0.75 -5.50 -37.18
N ILE A 719 -0.12 -5.89 -36.08
CA ILE A 719 -0.15 -7.27 -35.57
C ILE A 719 -0.68 -7.30 -34.14
N THR A 720 -1.31 -8.40 -33.77
CA THR A 720 -1.67 -8.70 -32.37
C THR A 720 -0.91 -9.95 -31.98
N GLY A 721 -0.19 -9.93 -30.86
CA GLY A 721 0.74 -11.00 -30.51
C GLY A 721 0.72 -11.34 -29.04
N PHE A 722 0.71 -12.64 -28.75
CA PHE A 722 0.98 -13.19 -27.44
C PHE A 722 2.38 -13.81 -27.43
N VAL A 723 3.20 -13.46 -26.45
CA VAL A 723 4.55 -14.01 -26.27
C VAL A 723 4.66 -14.56 -24.85
N SER A 724 5.19 -15.77 -24.68
CA SER A 724 5.49 -16.37 -23.39
C SER A 724 6.89 -16.98 -23.40
N PHE A 725 7.75 -16.64 -22.44
CA PHE A 725 9.11 -17.16 -22.36
C PHE A 725 9.65 -17.22 -20.93
N ASN A 726 10.65 -18.07 -20.71
CA ASN A 726 11.41 -18.10 -19.46
C ASN A 726 12.68 -17.23 -19.60
N PRO A 727 12.81 -16.09 -18.91
CA PRO A 727 13.99 -15.21 -19.04
C PRO A 727 15.30 -15.86 -18.59
N ILE A 728 15.27 -16.83 -17.68
CA ILE A 728 16.47 -17.58 -17.25
C ILE A 728 16.77 -18.72 -18.23
N ARG A 729 15.74 -19.28 -18.88
CA ARG A 729 15.87 -20.33 -19.90
C ARG A 729 15.20 -19.89 -21.20
N PRO A 730 15.80 -18.97 -21.98
CA PRO A 730 15.19 -18.42 -23.19
C PRO A 730 14.77 -19.47 -24.22
N GLN A 731 15.36 -20.67 -24.14
CA GLN A 731 14.99 -21.83 -24.96
C GLN A 731 13.56 -22.34 -24.71
N GLN A 732 12.89 -21.93 -23.63
CA GLN A 732 11.47 -22.20 -23.37
C GLN A 732 10.59 -21.03 -23.87
N PHE A 733 10.78 -20.63 -25.13
CA PHE A 733 10.03 -19.56 -25.78
C PHE A 733 8.86 -20.13 -26.59
N THR A 734 7.69 -19.50 -26.47
CA THR A 734 6.51 -19.78 -27.29
C THR A 734 5.81 -18.47 -27.60
N SER A 735 5.51 -18.20 -28.87
CA SER A 735 4.67 -17.06 -29.23
C SER A 735 3.60 -17.44 -30.24
N ALA A 736 2.53 -16.66 -30.24
CA ALA A 736 1.46 -16.71 -31.22
C ALA A 736 1.21 -15.28 -31.71
N ILE A 737 1.33 -15.05 -33.01
CA ILE A 737 1.16 -13.75 -33.64
C ILE A 737 0.00 -13.85 -34.62
N ASP A 738 -1.09 -13.14 -34.32
CA ASP A 738 -2.20 -12.93 -35.25
C ASP A 738 -1.86 -11.79 -36.20
N LEU A 739 -1.67 -12.15 -37.47
CA LEU A 739 -1.47 -11.20 -38.56
C LEU A 739 -2.83 -10.63 -38.94
N GLN A 740 -3.13 -9.41 -38.47
CA GLN A 740 -4.19 -8.61 -39.10
C GLN A 740 -3.78 -8.33 -40.55
N PRO A 741 -4.72 -8.05 -41.48
CA PRO A 741 -4.41 -7.85 -42.90
C PRO A 741 -3.19 -6.93 -43.08
N LEU A 742 -2.05 -7.54 -43.38
CA LEU A 742 -0.76 -6.87 -43.48
C LEU A 742 -0.47 -6.68 -44.95
N ALA A 743 -0.44 -5.43 -45.39
CA ALA A 743 -0.08 -5.09 -46.75
C ALA A 743 1.45 -5.09 -46.88
N VAL A 744 1.94 -5.91 -47.79
CA VAL A 744 3.35 -6.00 -48.17
C VAL A 744 3.46 -5.61 -49.63
N ASN A 745 4.15 -4.51 -49.90
CA ASN A 745 4.50 -4.16 -51.27
C ASN A 745 5.89 -4.73 -51.59
N ILE A 746 5.98 -5.52 -52.66
CA ILE A 746 7.23 -6.20 -53.05
C ILE A 746 7.93 -5.53 -54.25
N SER A 747 7.34 -4.49 -54.85
CA SER A 747 7.91 -3.78 -56.00
C SER A 747 7.55 -2.29 -56.02
N ASP A 748 8.15 -1.51 -56.93
CA ASP A 748 7.78 -0.11 -57.16
C ASP A 748 6.39 0.04 -57.82
N ASN A 749 5.75 -1.06 -58.23
CA ASN A 749 4.43 -1.05 -58.82
C ASN A 749 3.35 -1.10 -57.72
N PRO A 750 2.51 -0.06 -57.57
CA PRO A 750 1.48 -0.02 -56.52
C PRO A 750 0.39 -1.09 -56.65
N ASP A 751 0.33 -1.82 -57.78
CA ASP A 751 -0.58 -2.95 -57.96
C ASP A 751 -0.03 -4.28 -57.39
N ASP A 752 1.26 -4.36 -56.99
CA ASP A 752 1.92 -5.56 -56.45
C ASP A 752 1.85 -5.64 -54.91
N VAL A 753 0.72 -5.25 -54.34
CA VAL A 753 0.46 -5.33 -52.90
C VAL A 753 -0.13 -6.69 -52.52
N PHE A 754 0.54 -7.39 -51.62
CA PHE A 754 0.10 -8.64 -51.03
C PHE A 754 -0.49 -8.39 -49.64
N GLN A 755 -1.68 -8.91 -49.38
CA GLN A 755 -2.29 -8.94 -48.06
C GLN A 755 -2.05 -10.31 -47.42
N LEU A 756 -1.33 -10.31 -46.30
CA LEU A 756 -1.09 -11.49 -45.46
C LEU A 756 -2.08 -11.48 -44.30
N ASN A 757 -2.70 -12.62 -44.01
CA ASN A 757 -3.62 -12.80 -42.89
C ASN A 757 -3.57 -14.24 -42.36
N GLY A 758 -3.47 -14.41 -41.04
CA GLY A 758 -3.53 -15.71 -40.36
C GLY A 758 -2.72 -15.71 -39.05
N GLN A 759 -2.79 -16.82 -38.33
CA GLN A 759 -2.12 -16.98 -37.04
C GLN A 759 -0.80 -17.73 -37.22
N LEU A 760 0.30 -17.09 -36.84
CA LEU A 760 1.64 -17.68 -36.80
C LEU A 760 1.96 -18.14 -35.37
N HIS A 761 2.55 -19.32 -35.23
CA HIS A 761 3.16 -19.80 -34.01
C HIS A 761 4.67 -19.77 -34.16
N LEU A 762 5.39 -19.13 -33.24
CA LEU A 762 6.86 -19.16 -33.21
C LEU A 762 7.34 -19.93 -31.99
N SER A 763 8.39 -20.70 -32.20
CA SER A 763 9.19 -21.40 -31.20
C SER A 763 10.67 -21.13 -31.49
N PRO A 764 11.62 -21.46 -30.61
CA PRO A 764 13.02 -21.00 -30.71
C PRO A 764 13.66 -21.30 -32.08
N ASN A 765 13.32 -22.44 -32.68
CA ASN A 765 13.86 -22.89 -33.97
C ASN A 765 12.76 -23.27 -34.97
N ALA A 766 11.51 -22.86 -34.78
CA ALA A 766 10.47 -23.17 -35.73
C ALA A 766 9.38 -22.10 -35.82
N ILE A 767 8.84 -21.92 -37.02
CA ILE A 767 7.66 -21.11 -37.33
C ILE A 767 6.58 -22.04 -37.86
N GLY A 768 5.32 -21.83 -37.50
CA GLY A 768 4.22 -22.65 -38.00
C GLY A 768 2.93 -21.87 -38.16
N ALA A 769 2.05 -22.36 -39.03
CA ALA A 769 0.71 -21.83 -39.19
C ALA A 769 -0.23 -22.92 -39.73
N ASP A 770 -1.36 -23.13 -39.06
CA ASP A 770 -2.38 -24.04 -39.58
C ASP A 770 -2.95 -23.55 -40.91
N LYS A 771 -3.10 -22.22 -41.03
CA LYS A 771 -3.69 -21.56 -42.19
C LYS A 771 -3.19 -20.13 -42.35
N LEU A 772 -2.59 -19.84 -43.48
CA LEU A 772 -2.24 -18.49 -43.92
C LEU A 772 -2.97 -18.17 -45.23
N LYS A 773 -3.48 -16.94 -45.33
CA LYS A 773 -4.10 -16.41 -46.54
C LYS A 773 -3.20 -15.32 -47.09
N ILE A 774 -2.73 -15.52 -48.32
CA ILE A 774 -1.98 -14.53 -49.10
C ILE A 774 -2.90 -14.06 -50.22
N SER A 775 -3.27 -12.78 -50.23
CA SER A 775 -4.17 -12.21 -51.25
C SER A 775 -3.44 -11.15 -52.07
N SER A 776 -3.53 -11.19 -53.39
CA SER A 776 -3.13 -10.10 -54.28
C SER A 776 -4.36 -9.56 -55.01
N LYS A 777 -4.20 -8.50 -55.83
CA LYS A 777 -5.28 -7.93 -56.66
C LYS A 777 -5.97 -8.99 -57.54
N ASN A 778 -5.19 -9.93 -58.08
CA ASN A 778 -5.65 -10.89 -59.09
C ASN A 778 -5.78 -12.34 -58.56
N SER A 779 -5.27 -12.66 -57.37
CA SER A 779 -5.28 -14.05 -56.86
C SER A 779 -5.36 -14.15 -55.33
N THR A 780 -5.66 -15.35 -54.84
CA THR A 780 -5.56 -15.69 -53.42
C THR A 780 -4.96 -17.08 -53.32
N LEU A 781 -3.90 -17.20 -52.53
CA LEU A 781 -3.23 -18.44 -52.18
C LEU A 781 -3.55 -18.77 -50.72
N MET A 782 -4.11 -19.95 -50.50
CA MET A 782 -4.28 -20.52 -49.17
C MET A 782 -3.08 -21.44 -48.93
N VAL A 783 -2.40 -21.21 -47.81
CA VAL A 783 -1.27 -22.02 -47.36
C VAL A 783 -1.73 -22.74 -46.10
N TYR A 784 -1.72 -24.06 -46.11
CA TYR A 784 -2.09 -24.90 -44.97
C TYR A 784 -0.88 -25.64 -44.44
N ASN A 785 -0.93 -26.01 -43.16
CA ASN A 785 0.11 -26.79 -42.50
C ASN A 785 1.52 -26.21 -42.73
N PHE A 786 1.62 -24.87 -42.73
CA PHE A 786 2.90 -24.22 -42.90
C PHE A 786 3.77 -24.56 -41.69
N GLY A 787 4.91 -25.19 -41.91
CA GLY A 787 5.90 -25.50 -40.89
C GLY A 787 7.27 -25.11 -41.39
N GLY A 788 8.03 -24.36 -40.60
CA GLY A 788 9.38 -23.95 -40.92
C GLY A 788 10.32 -24.29 -39.77
N GLU A 789 11.38 -25.05 -40.02
CA GLU A 789 12.41 -25.37 -39.04
C GLU A 789 13.73 -24.67 -39.40
N LEU A 790 14.26 -23.89 -38.45
CA LEU A 790 15.50 -23.15 -38.60
C LEU A 790 16.68 -24.01 -38.14
N PHE A 791 17.60 -24.28 -39.06
CA PHE A 791 18.89 -24.92 -38.82
C PHE A 791 20.01 -23.86 -38.84
N SER A 792 21.23 -24.25 -38.46
CA SER A 792 22.38 -23.34 -38.41
C SER A 792 22.73 -22.66 -39.74
N ASP A 793 22.37 -23.27 -40.87
CA ASP A 793 22.78 -22.89 -42.23
C ASP A 793 21.60 -22.74 -43.21
N ARG A 794 20.37 -23.14 -42.82
CA ARG A 794 19.16 -23.12 -43.66
C ARG A 794 17.87 -23.01 -42.86
N LEU A 795 16.80 -22.55 -43.50
CA LEU A 795 15.41 -22.66 -43.06
C LEU A 795 14.71 -23.70 -43.93
N HIS A 796 14.30 -24.82 -43.35
CA HIS A 796 13.45 -25.80 -44.02
C HIS A 796 11.99 -25.38 -43.89
N ILE A 797 11.20 -25.41 -44.96
CA ILE A 797 9.79 -25.03 -44.98
C ILE A 797 8.98 -26.14 -45.63
N GLU A 798 7.87 -26.53 -45.03
CA GLU A 798 6.85 -27.41 -45.61
C GLU A 798 5.50 -26.70 -45.59
N ALA A 799 4.72 -26.85 -46.66
CA ALA A 799 3.36 -26.31 -46.74
C ALA A 799 2.52 -26.99 -47.81
N ASP A 800 1.20 -27.03 -47.59
CA ASP A 800 0.22 -27.42 -48.59
C ASP A 800 -0.41 -26.18 -49.22
N LEU A 801 -0.36 -26.09 -50.55
CA LEU A 801 -0.75 -24.91 -51.32
C LEU A 801 -2.04 -25.15 -52.11
N GLU A 802 -3.00 -24.23 -51.99
CA GLU A 802 -4.27 -24.24 -52.73
C GLU A 802 -4.60 -22.85 -53.29
N SER A 803 -4.87 -22.75 -54.60
CA SER A 803 -5.24 -21.49 -55.25
C SER A 803 -6.55 -21.60 -56.03
N ASN A 804 -7.53 -20.75 -55.69
CA ASN A 804 -8.86 -20.76 -56.32
C ASN A 804 -8.90 -20.13 -57.73
N ARG A 805 -8.06 -19.12 -57.98
CA ARG A 805 -8.09 -18.32 -59.22
C ARG A 805 -6.84 -18.49 -60.09
N GLY A 806 -5.79 -19.13 -59.56
CA GLY A 806 -4.51 -19.28 -60.21
C GLY A 806 -3.68 -18.00 -60.18
N ILE A 807 -2.39 -18.15 -60.45
CA ILE A 807 -1.42 -17.07 -60.66
C ILE A 807 -1.29 -16.89 -62.16
N GLU A 808 -1.40 -15.66 -62.63
CA GLU A 808 -1.28 -15.33 -64.06
C GLU A 808 0.17 -15.56 -64.53
N LEU A 809 0.33 -16.30 -65.62
CA LEU A 809 1.56 -16.43 -66.38
C LEU A 809 1.76 -15.11 -67.12
N THR A 810 2.46 -14.18 -66.49
CA THR A 810 2.86 -12.91 -67.09
C THR A 810 4.30 -12.96 -67.59
N SER A 811 4.66 -12.01 -68.45
CA SER A 811 6.04 -11.76 -68.86
C SER A 811 6.96 -11.29 -67.71
N ASP A 812 6.40 -11.11 -66.51
CA ASP A 812 7.03 -10.62 -65.28
C ASP A 812 7.27 -11.75 -64.24
N LEU A 813 7.25 -13.01 -64.69
CA LEU A 813 7.78 -14.19 -64.00
C LEU A 813 9.34 -14.33 -63.86
N PRO A 814 10.24 -13.37 -64.23
CA PRO A 814 11.69 -13.55 -64.13
C PRO A 814 12.24 -13.97 -62.76
N ALA A 815 11.51 -13.73 -61.66
CA ALA A 815 11.99 -14.06 -60.32
C ALA A 815 12.13 -15.58 -60.07
N LEU A 816 11.40 -16.42 -60.81
CA LEU A 816 11.40 -17.88 -60.59
C LEU A 816 12.09 -18.66 -61.69
N ALA A 817 12.08 -18.17 -62.93
CA ALA A 817 12.34 -18.99 -64.12
C ALA A 817 13.70 -18.74 -64.81
N GLY A 818 14.54 -17.84 -64.28
CA GLY A 818 15.79 -17.42 -64.93
C GLY A 818 15.55 -16.44 -66.10
N SER A 819 16.53 -15.56 -66.38
CA SER A 819 16.33 -14.44 -67.31
C SER A 819 16.15 -14.85 -68.78
N GLU A 820 16.83 -15.91 -69.24
CA GLU A 820 16.77 -16.38 -70.63
C GLU A 820 15.46 -17.13 -70.97
N PHE A 821 14.98 -17.98 -70.06
CA PHE A 821 13.72 -18.69 -70.25
C PHE A 821 12.52 -17.74 -70.14
N ALA A 822 12.55 -16.76 -69.24
CA ALA A 822 11.53 -15.71 -69.16
C ALA A 822 11.48 -14.83 -70.42
N ALA A 823 12.64 -14.51 -71.01
CA ALA A 823 12.70 -13.83 -72.31
C ALA A 823 12.09 -14.69 -73.42
N THR A 824 12.35 -16.01 -73.41
CA THR A 824 11.76 -16.95 -74.37
C THR A 824 10.24 -17.01 -74.28
N LEU A 825 9.68 -17.12 -73.06
CA LEU A 825 8.22 -17.11 -72.87
C LEU A 825 7.58 -15.80 -73.33
N ARG A 826 8.30 -14.68 -73.16
CA ARG A 826 7.89 -13.37 -73.66
C ARG A 826 7.94 -13.28 -75.18
N ASP A 827 9.00 -13.78 -75.81
CA ASP A 827 9.17 -13.80 -77.26
C ASP A 827 8.15 -14.71 -77.96
N LEU A 828 7.74 -15.80 -77.30
CA LEU A 828 6.64 -16.68 -77.74
C LEU A 828 5.25 -16.09 -77.43
N GLY A 829 5.17 -15.02 -76.63
CA GLY A 829 3.93 -14.41 -76.17
C GLY A 829 3.03 -15.38 -75.42
N VAL A 830 3.62 -16.18 -74.53
CA VAL A 830 2.89 -17.15 -73.71
C VAL A 830 2.15 -16.43 -72.58
N THR A 831 0.84 -16.63 -72.47
CA THR A 831 -0.01 -16.15 -71.36
C THR A 831 -0.91 -17.27 -70.85
N GLY A 832 -1.38 -17.21 -69.60
CA GLY A 832 -2.22 -18.25 -69.00
C GLY A 832 -2.34 -18.09 -67.48
N LYS A 833 -2.89 -19.08 -66.78
CA LYS A 833 -2.99 -19.09 -65.30
C LYS A 833 -2.63 -20.44 -64.72
N ILE A 834 -1.69 -20.47 -63.78
CA ILE A 834 -1.29 -21.67 -63.03
C ILE A 834 -2.00 -21.71 -61.69
N LYS A 835 -2.71 -22.79 -61.39
CA LYS A 835 -3.33 -23.07 -60.08
C LYS A 835 -2.61 -24.23 -59.40
N ALA A 836 -2.41 -24.08 -58.10
CA ALA A 836 -2.02 -25.18 -57.22
C ALA A 836 -3.28 -25.90 -56.73
N GLU A 837 -3.35 -27.21 -56.95
CA GLU A 837 -4.41 -28.10 -56.45
C GLU A 837 -3.80 -29.13 -55.50
N SER A 838 -3.90 -28.88 -54.20
CA SER A 838 -3.28 -29.73 -53.17
C SER A 838 -1.79 -29.97 -53.43
N LEU A 839 -1.08 -28.90 -53.77
CA LEU A 839 0.35 -28.96 -54.07
C LEU A 839 1.12 -28.91 -52.75
N HIS A 840 1.76 -30.02 -52.38
CA HIS A 840 2.70 -30.04 -51.27
C HIS A 840 4.04 -29.45 -51.74
N ALA A 841 4.57 -28.50 -50.97
CA ALA A 841 5.85 -27.86 -51.21
C ALA A 841 6.75 -28.05 -50.00
N SER A 842 7.95 -28.57 -50.22
CA SER A 842 9.03 -28.65 -49.23
C SER A 842 10.23 -27.86 -49.75
N ALA A 843 10.80 -26.94 -48.98
CA ALA A 843 11.86 -26.05 -49.45
C ALA A 843 12.93 -25.77 -48.38
N ASP A 844 14.20 -25.96 -48.73
CA ASP A 844 15.35 -25.50 -47.97
C ASP A 844 15.81 -24.13 -48.49
N LEU A 845 15.69 -23.09 -47.68
CA LEU A 845 16.26 -21.76 -47.92
C LEU A 845 17.59 -21.61 -47.18
N PHE A 846 18.70 -21.63 -47.91
CA PHE A 846 20.04 -21.50 -47.35
C PHE A 846 20.40 -20.04 -47.09
N THR A 847 21.22 -19.82 -46.08
CA THR A 847 21.73 -18.49 -45.69
C THR A 847 22.52 -17.75 -46.78
N ASP A 848 23.00 -18.46 -47.80
CA ASP A 848 23.66 -17.88 -48.98
C ASP A 848 22.69 -17.47 -50.10
N GLY A 849 21.38 -17.53 -49.84
CA GLY A 849 20.31 -17.16 -50.77
C GLY A 849 19.88 -18.29 -51.72
N LYS A 850 20.48 -19.49 -51.63
CA LYS A 850 20.05 -20.64 -52.42
C LYS A 850 18.75 -21.25 -51.89
N ILE A 851 17.91 -21.73 -52.79
CA ILE A 851 16.64 -22.37 -52.50
C ILE A 851 16.65 -23.73 -53.19
N ASN A 852 16.43 -24.80 -52.43
CA ASN A 852 16.11 -26.11 -52.97
C ASN A 852 14.67 -26.43 -52.60
N ALA A 853 13.78 -26.56 -53.58
CA ALA A 853 12.39 -26.91 -53.33
C ALA A 853 12.00 -28.22 -54.03
N GLU A 854 11.15 -28.99 -53.38
CA GLU A 854 10.50 -30.18 -53.88
C GLU A 854 8.99 -29.96 -53.88
N PHE A 855 8.33 -30.30 -54.98
CA PHE A 855 6.89 -30.18 -55.14
C PHE A 855 6.27 -31.52 -55.55
N THR A 856 5.16 -31.88 -54.91
CA THR A 856 4.37 -33.07 -55.21
C THR A 856 2.89 -32.73 -55.11
N GLY A 857 2.08 -33.12 -56.10
CA GLY A 857 0.64 -32.81 -56.12
C GLY A 857 0.13 -32.32 -57.47
N GLY A 858 -0.99 -31.60 -57.48
CA GLY A 858 -1.65 -31.13 -58.69
C GLY A 858 -1.28 -29.71 -59.11
N VAL A 859 -1.01 -29.52 -60.40
CA VAL A 859 -0.84 -28.20 -61.02
C VAL A 859 -1.77 -28.10 -62.23
N GLU A 860 -2.63 -27.08 -62.26
CA GLU A 860 -3.55 -26.83 -63.37
C GLU A 860 -3.16 -25.53 -64.11
N ILE A 861 -2.97 -25.61 -65.43
CA ILE A 861 -2.77 -24.47 -66.32
C ILE A 861 -4.06 -24.24 -67.11
N THR A 862 -4.61 -23.04 -66.99
CA THR A 862 -5.85 -22.58 -67.66
C THR A 862 -5.58 -21.35 -68.51
N ASP A 863 -6.46 -21.05 -69.46
CA ASP A 863 -6.36 -19.87 -70.32
C ASP A 863 -5.03 -19.77 -71.10
N LEU A 864 -4.36 -20.90 -71.40
CA LEU A 864 -3.04 -20.87 -72.06
C LEU A 864 -3.16 -20.34 -73.49
N GLN A 865 -2.41 -19.30 -73.82
CA GLN A 865 -2.32 -18.73 -75.16
C GLN A 865 -0.86 -18.56 -75.54
N VAL A 866 -0.53 -18.86 -76.79
CA VAL A 866 0.78 -18.61 -77.40
C VAL A 866 0.53 -17.79 -78.65
N THR A 867 1.08 -16.58 -78.72
CA THR A 867 0.78 -15.64 -79.81
C THR A 867 1.78 -15.69 -80.96
N GLU A 868 3.03 -16.09 -80.69
CA GLU A 868 4.11 -16.16 -81.69
C GLU A 868 4.52 -17.62 -81.93
N GLY A 869 4.70 -18.04 -83.20
CA GLY A 869 5.00 -19.43 -83.59
C GLY A 869 3.79 -20.19 -84.16
N ILE A 870 3.41 -21.34 -83.58
CA ILE A 870 2.14 -22.03 -83.88
C ILE A 870 1.09 -21.47 -82.93
N PRO A 871 0.28 -20.47 -83.33
CA PRO A 871 -0.61 -19.79 -82.40
C PRO A 871 -1.73 -20.73 -81.95
N PHE A 872 -1.97 -20.80 -80.64
CA PHE A 872 -3.15 -21.45 -80.09
C PHE A 872 -3.78 -20.59 -79.01
N LYS A 873 -5.12 -20.63 -78.95
CA LYS A 873 -5.96 -19.88 -78.02
C LYS A 873 -6.76 -20.89 -77.19
N GLU A 874 -6.85 -20.65 -75.88
CA GLU A 874 -7.65 -21.47 -74.94
C GLU A 874 -7.07 -22.87 -74.62
N GLY A 875 -5.75 -22.97 -74.50
CA GLY A 875 -5.10 -24.19 -74.03
C GLY A 875 -5.39 -24.48 -72.55
N TYR A 876 -5.49 -25.77 -72.24
CA TYR A 876 -5.69 -26.29 -70.90
C TYR A 876 -4.72 -27.44 -70.65
N ALA A 877 -4.12 -27.52 -69.47
CA ALA A 877 -3.32 -28.66 -69.06
C ALA A 877 -3.38 -28.86 -67.54
N ALA A 878 -3.75 -30.05 -67.09
CA ALA A 878 -3.68 -30.42 -65.68
C ALA A 878 -2.65 -31.52 -65.49
N PHE A 879 -1.68 -31.28 -64.61
CA PHE A 879 -0.54 -32.16 -64.35
C PHE A 879 -0.61 -32.72 -62.94
N ALA A 880 -0.52 -34.04 -62.80
CA ALA A 880 -0.18 -34.69 -61.54
C ALA A 880 1.35 -34.85 -61.46
N ILE A 881 1.97 -34.09 -60.56
CA ILE A 881 3.42 -34.05 -60.35
C ILE A 881 3.77 -35.04 -59.24
N ASN A 882 4.59 -36.04 -59.56
CA ASN A 882 5.10 -37.00 -58.59
C ASN A 882 6.33 -36.44 -57.84
N GLU A 883 7.24 -35.79 -58.56
CA GLU A 883 8.42 -35.13 -58.02
C GLU A 883 8.79 -33.99 -58.97
N ALA A 884 8.77 -32.75 -58.49
CA ALA A 884 9.39 -31.61 -59.15
C ALA A 884 10.43 -30.99 -58.22
N LYS A 885 11.67 -30.88 -58.69
CA LYS A 885 12.77 -30.28 -57.93
C LYS A 885 13.17 -28.96 -58.52
N TRP A 886 13.24 -27.92 -57.70
CA TRP A 886 13.78 -26.60 -58.05
C TRP A 886 15.06 -26.35 -57.25
N ASN A 887 16.09 -25.85 -57.92
CA ASN A 887 17.33 -25.41 -57.30
C ASN A 887 17.67 -24.03 -57.86
N SER A 888 17.79 -23.00 -57.01
CA SER A 888 18.07 -21.63 -57.46
C SER A 888 19.56 -21.34 -57.72
N ALA A 889 20.47 -22.26 -57.39
CA ALA A 889 21.92 -22.08 -57.61
C ALA A 889 22.33 -22.27 -59.09
N ASN A 890 21.51 -22.98 -59.86
CA ASN A 890 21.62 -23.12 -61.31
C ASN A 890 20.30 -22.56 -61.85
N ASP A 891 20.32 -21.51 -62.69
CA ASP A 891 19.10 -20.85 -63.21
C ASP A 891 17.97 -21.87 -63.48
N PHE A 892 16.80 -21.59 -62.88
CA PHE A 892 15.62 -22.46 -62.76
C PHE A 892 15.74 -23.81 -63.45
N THR A 893 16.20 -24.86 -62.75
CA THR A 893 16.11 -26.23 -63.28
C THR A 893 14.99 -26.98 -62.58
N ALA A 894 13.92 -27.28 -63.32
CA ALA A 894 12.81 -28.13 -62.88
C ALA A 894 12.84 -29.47 -63.60
N SER A 895 13.02 -30.57 -62.86
CA SER A 895 12.82 -31.92 -63.40
C SER A 895 11.51 -32.47 -62.86
N MET A 896 10.55 -32.79 -63.73
CA MET A 896 9.25 -33.33 -63.35
C MET A 896 9.00 -34.70 -63.97
N SER A 897 8.36 -35.58 -63.20
CA SER A 897 7.75 -36.82 -63.70
C SER A 897 6.23 -36.68 -63.65
N ILE A 898 5.59 -36.97 -64.78
CA ILE A 898 4.15 -36.81 -65.00
C ILE A 898 3.51 -38.19 -64.94
N THR A 899 2.54 -38.39 -64.04
CA THR A 899 1.87 -39.69 -63.84
C THR A 899 0.57 -39.83 -64.62
N ASP A 900 -0.17 -38.74 -64.74
CA ASP A 900 -1.38 -38.61 -65.54
C ASP A 900 -1.60 -37.12 -65.86
N SER A 901 -2.07 -36.81 -67.06
CA SER A 901 -2.45 -35.45 -67.44
C SER A 901 -3.45 -35.47 -68.57
N LYS A 902 -4.26 -34.41 -68.61
CA LYS A 902 -5.20 -34.13 -69.69
C LYS A 902 -5.00 -32.70 -70.16
N GLY A 903 -5.15 -32.47 -71.45
CA GLY A 903 -5.03 -31.14 -72.03
C GLY A 903 -5.60 -31.01 -73.43
N LEU A 904 -5.60 -29.78 -73.91
CA LEU A 904 -5.96 -29.41 -75.28
C LEU A 904 -4.74 -28.80 -75.96
N LEU A 905 -4.27 -29.43 -77.05
CA LEU A 905 -3.18 -28.92 -77.88
C LEU A 905 -3.80 -28.36 -79.18
N GLY A 906 -4.08 -27.06 -79.18
CA GLY A 906 -4.96 -26.45 -80.18
C GLY A 906 -6.40 -26.93 -80.00
N GLN A 907 -6.95 -27.62 -81.00
CA GLN A 907 -8.29 -28.26 -80.94
C GLN A 907 -8.22 -29.76 -80.61
N LEU A 908 -7.03 -30.34 -80.48
CA LEU A 908 -6.85 -31.77 -80.27
C LEU A 908 -6.83 -32.11 -78.78
N ALA A 909 -7.67 -33.07 -78.38
CA ALA A 909 -7.67 -33.60 -77.04
C ALA A 909 -6.48 -34.54 -76.85
N VAL A 910 -5.67 -34.28 -75.83
CA VAL A 910 -4.58 -35.16 -75.41
C VAL A 910 -4.86 -35.61 -73.99
N SER A 911 -4.84 -36.92 -73.76
CA SER A 911 -5.11 -37.52 -72.45
C SER A 911 -4.10 -38.61 -72.11
N GLU A 912 -4.07 -39.01 -70.84
CA GLU A 912 -3.16 -40.05 -70.33
C GLU A 912 -1.67 -39.71 -70.60
N VAL A 913 -1.33 -38.41 -70.61
CA VAL A 913 0.06 -37.99 -70.82
C VAL A 913 0.87 -38.39 -69.59
N ARG A 914 1.90 -39.19 -69.82
CA ARG A 914 2.80 -39.66 -68.75
C ARG A 914 4.24 -39.77 -69.22
N THR A 915 5.15 -39.63 -68.27
CA THR A 915 6.57 -39.96 -68.46
C THR A 915 6.81 -41.39 -67.95
N PRO A 916 7.27 -42.35 -68.79
CA PRO A 916 7.60 -43.69 -68.33
C PRO A 916 8.77 -43.69 -67.33
N GLU A 917 8.93 -44.78 -66.58
CA GLU A 917 9.93 -44.88 -65.51
C GLU A 917 11.34 -44.49 -65.99
N GLY A 918 11.96 -43.53 -65.30
CA GLY A 918 13.28 -42.98 -65.63
C GLY A 918 13.29 -41.83 -66.65
N ALA A 919 12.17 -41.54 -67.32
CA ALA A 919 12.03 -40.36 -68.18
C ALA A 919 11.57 -39.14 -67.38
N LYS A 920 12.06 -37.95 -67.75
CA LYS A 920 11.69 -36.69 -67.11
C LYS A 920 11.37 -35.62 -68.15
N VAL A 921 10.53 -34.67 -67.75
CA VAL A 921 10.46 -33.35 -68.37
C VAL A 921 11.44 -32.46 -67.60
N ILE A 922 12.39 -31.88 -68.31
CA ILE A 922 13.43 -31.00 -67.77
C ILE A 922 13.17 -29.61 -68.34
N ILE A 923 12.92 -28.65 -67.47
CA ILE A 923 12.84 -27.23 -67.81
C ILE A 923 14.07 -26.58 -67.20
N ASN A 924 14.87 -25.89 -68.00
CA ASN A 924 16.01 -25.13 -67.52
C ASN A 924 16.17 -23.80 -68.27
N GLU A 925 17.22 -23.04 -67.92
CA GLU A 925 17.63 -21.82 -68.64
C GLU A 925 17.72 -22.02 -70.17
N LYS A 926 18.11 -23.23 -70.60
CA LYS A 926 18.27 -23.63 -72.01
C LYS A 926 16.98 -24.13 -72.65
N GLY A 927 15.84 -24.08 -71.96
CA GLY A 927 14.53 -24.42 -72.50
C GLY A 927 13.89 -25.69 -71.93
N ILE A 928 12.99 -26.30 -72.70
CA ILE A 928 12.15 -27.43 -72.29
C ILE A 928 12.58 -28.68 -73.05
N ARG A 929 12.97 -29.73 -72.33
CA ARG A 929 13.29 -31.05 -72.90
C ARG A 929 12.43 -32.12 -72.26
N VAL A 930 11.83 -32.96 -73.08
CA VAL A 930 11.08 -34.13 -72.64
C VAL A 930 11.79 -35.37 -73.16
N ASP A 931 12.39 -36.14 -72.24
CA ASP A 931 13.22 -37.30 -72.60
C ASP A 931 12.42 -38.40 -73.29
N LYS A 932 11.22 -38.67 -72.77
CA LYS A 932 10.23 -39.56 -73.37
C LYS A 932 8.85 -39.25 -72.78
N VAL A 933 7.84 -39.17 -73.64
CA VAL A 933 6.44 -38.99 -73.27
C VAL A 933 5.59 -40.04 -73.99
N GLU A 934 4.60 -40.57 -73.28
CA GLU A 934 3.53 -41.39 -73.84
C GLU A 934 2.21 -40.64 -73.63
N ALA A 935 1.36 -40.61 -74.64
CA ALA A 935 0.04 -39.99 -74.54
C ALA A 935 -0.96 -40.64 -75.50
N THR A 936 -2.24 -40.46 -75.21
CA THR A 936 -3.35 -40.82 -76.09
C THR A 936 -3.76 -39.58 -76.88
N LEU A 937 -3.72 -39.68 -78.21
CA LEU A 937 -4.08 -38.62 -79.16
C LEU A 937 -4.94 -39.23 -80.27
N LEU A 938 -6.14 -38.66 -80.52
CA LEU A 938 -7.04 -39.10 -81.59
C LEU A 938 -7.36 -40.62 -81.54
N ASP A 939 -7.69 -41.12 -80.34
CA ASP A 939 -7.93 -42.54 -80.03
C ASP A 939 -6.77 -43.51 -80.34
N GLY A 940 -5.59 -42.99 -80.69
CA GLY A 940 -4.35 -43.74 -80.85
C GLY A 940 -3.31 -43.35 -79.80
N ASN A 941 -2.16 -44.01 -79.84
CA ASN A 941 -1.06 -43.75 -78.92
C ASN A 941 0.07 -42.99 -79.64
N ILE A 942 0.63 -42.01 -78.95
CA ILE A 942 1.87 -41.34 -79.34
C ILE A 942 2.94 -41.62 -78.29
N ALA A 943 4.15 -41.93 -78.75
CA ALA A 943 5.31 -42.09 -77.90
C ALA A 943 6.50 -41.37 -78.53
N GLY A 944 7.15 -40.49 -77.80
CA GLY A 944 8.18 -39.65 -78.42
C GLY A 944 9.00 -38.84 -77.45
N ASN A 945 9.88 -38.03 -77.98
CA ASN A 945 10.62 -37.01 -77.25
C ASN A 945 10.53 -35.69 -78.00
N PHE A 946 10.63 -34.60 -77.26
CA PHE A 946 10.70 -33.27 -77.86
C PHE A 946 11.62 -32.37 -77.05
N ALA A 947 12.26 -31.43 -77.73
CA ALA A 947 13.06 -30.40 -77.09
C ALA A 947 12.83 -29.06 -77.76
N ILE A 948 12.66 -28.02 -76.94
CA ILE A 948 12.62 -26.61 -77.31
C ILE A 948 13.83 -25.99 -76.63
N LEU A 949 14.86 -25.64 -77.42
CA LEU A 949 16.17 -25.20 -76.93
C LEU A 949 16.51 -23.79 -77.46
N PRO A 950 16.11 -22.71 -76.77
CA PRO A 950 16.37 -21.34 -77.22
C PRO A 950 17.87 -21.06 -77.31
N GLY A 951 18.33 -20.50 -78.44
CA GLY A 951 19.73 -20.06 -78.63
C GLY A 951 20.72 -21.09 -79.17
N ASP A 952 20.33 -22.36 -79.32
CA ASP A 952 21.14 -23.41 -79.97
C ASP A 952 20.95 -23.42 -81.51
N ASP A 953 21.88 -24.04 -82.25
CA ASP A 953 21.78 -24.22 -83.72
C ASP A 953 20.52 -25.02 -84.16
N ILE A 954 19.80 -25.66 -83.23
CA ILE A 954 18.56 -26.43 -83.49
C ILE A 954 17.53 -26.19 -82.35
N PRO A 955 16.76 -25.08 -82.38
CA PRO A 955 15.78 -24.72 -81.35
C PRO A 955 14.59 -25.66 -81.22
N TYR A 956 14.27 -26.48 -82.23
CA TYR A 956 13.17 -27.44 -82.15
C TYR A 956 13.62 -28.83 -82.58
N LEU A 957 13.38 -29.83 -81.72
CA LEU A 957 13.55 -31.24 -82.02
C LEU A 957 12.26 -31.98 -81.64
N LEU A 958 11.73 -32.79 -82.55
CA LEU A 958 10.55 -33.62 -82.31
C LEU A 958 10.80 -35.00 -82.89
N ASN A 959 10.78 -36.05 -82.06
CA ASN A 959 10.71 -37.42 -82.54
C ASN A 959 9.46 -38.07 -81.96
N MET A 960 8.52 -38.44 -82.82
CA MET A 960 7.26 -39.07 -82.40
C MET A 960 7.01 -40.35 -83.17
N HIS A 961 6.72 -41.40 -82.42
CA HIS A 961 6.15 -42.63 -82.92
C HIS A 961 4.63 -42.58 -82.75
N LEU A 962 3.91 -42.78 -83.85
CA LEU A 962 2.46 -42.82 -83.91
C LEU A 962 2.00 -44.28 -84.01
N SER A 963 1.04 -44.68 -83.18
CA SER A 963 0.44 -46.01 -83.22
C SER A 963 -1.09 -45.93 -83.19
N GLY A 964 -1.72 -46.28 -84.30
CA GLY A 964 -3.16 -46.44 -84.41
C GLY A 964 -3.96 -45.14 -84.39
N ILE A 965 -3.38 -44.02 -84.80
CA ILE A 965 -4.04 -42.70 -84.84
C ILE A 965 -5.27 -42.78 -85.75
N ASP A 966 -6.46 -42.46 -85.23
CA ASP A 966 -7.72 -42.54 -85.95
C ASP A 966 -7.97 -41.27 -86.79
N LEU A 967 -7.93 -41.43 -88.11
CA LEU A 967 -8.17 -40.34 -89.07
C LEU A 967 -9.62 -39.84 -89.05
N GLY A 968 -10.57 -40.67 -88.63
CA GLY A 968 -11.96 -40.29 -88.42
C GLY A 968 -12.12 -39.43 -87.17
N GLN A 969 -11.38 -39.72 -86.11
CA GLN A 969 -11.32 -38.86 -84.93
C GLN A 969 -10.61 -37.54 -85.25
N MET A 970 -9.52 -37.58 -86.03
CA MET A 970 -8.85 -36.38 -86.56
C MET A 970 -9.83 -35.48 -87.32
N ARG A 971 -10.69 -36.10 -88.14
CA ARG A 971 -11.73 -35.38 -88.88
C ARG A 971 -12.75 -34.71 -87.95
N ASN A 972 -13.15 -35.40 -86.88
CA ASN A 972 -14.17 -34.90 -85.94
C ASN A 972 -13.63 -33.77 -85.06
N GLU A 973 -12.41 -33.91 -84.53
CA GLU A 973 -11.79 -32.92 -83.64
C GLU A 973 -11.30 -31.67 -84.40
N LEU A 974 -10.88 -31.80 -85.67
CA LEU A 974 -10.42 -30.68 -86.51
C LEU A 974 -11.47 -30.15 -87.50
N ASP A 975 -12.74 -30.58 -87.39
CA ASP A 975 -13.85 -30.23 -88.30
C ASP A 975 -13.51 -30.35 -89.82
N ILE A 976 -12.73 -31.37 -90.21
CA ILE A 976 -12.30 -31.55 -91.60
C ILE A 976 -13.48 -32.05 -92.45
N ARG A 977 -13.92 -31.25 -93.43
CA ARG A 977 -15.00 -31.64 -94.33
C ARG A 977 -14.56 -32.67 -95.38
N GLY A 978 -15.20 -33.85 -95.37
CA GLY A 978 -15.10 -34.85 -96.44
C GLY A 978 -14.87 -36.28 -95.93
N ALA A 979 -14.43 -37.17 -96.82
CA ALA A 979 -14.08 -38.54 -96.51
C ALA A 979 -12.62 -38.65 -96.02
N LEU A 980 -12.45 -38.60 -94.70
CA LEU A 980 -11.20 -38.89 -93.99
C LEU A 980 -11.49 -39.94 -92.91
N SER A 981 -10.88 -41.13 -93.00
CA SER A 981 -11.04 -42.24 -92.04
C SER A 981 -9.91 -43.27 -92.18
N GLY A 982 -9.78 -44.19 -91.24
CA GLY A 982 -8.73 -45.23 -91.20
C GLY A 982 -7.69 -44.96 -90.12
N ARG A 983 -6.57 -45.70 -90.15
CA ARG A 983 -5.52 -45.60 -89.12
C ARG A 983 -4.16 -45.19 -89.69
N VAL A 984 -3.42 -44.39 -88.93
CA VAL A 984 -2.04 -43.99 -89.23
C VAL A 984 -1.09 -44.58 -88.17
N ASN A 985 0.00 -45.18 -88.63
CA ASN A 985 1.14 -45.56 -87.79
C ASN A 985 2.42 -45.03 -88.43
N GLY A 986 3.45 -44.70 -87.66
CA GLY A 986 4.73 -44.31 -88.25
C GLY A 986 5.59 -43.44 -87.36
N ASP A 987 6.70 -42.98 -87.92
CA ASP A 987 7.70 -42.18 -87.22
C ASP A 987 7.82 -40.80 -87.87
N ILE A 988 7.84 -39.78 -87.02
CA ILE A 988 8.02 -38.37 -87.39
C ILE A 988 9.26 -37.86 -86.65
N GLU A 989 10.33 -37.57 -87.38
CA GLU A 989 11.52 -36.88 -86.90
C GLU A 989 11.60 -35.50 -87.56
N LEU A 990 11.48 -34.43 -86.77
CA LEU A 990 11.54 -33.05 -87.23
C LEU A 990 12.58 -32.25 -86.42
N ARG A 991 13.29 -31.38 -87.12
CA ARG A 991 14.28 -30.44 -86.59
C ARG A 991 14.09 -29.08 -87.24
N SER A 992 14.07 -28.00 -86.47
CA SER A 992 13.96 -26.65 -87.05
C SER A 992 14.95 -25.68 -86.43
N THR A 993 15.48 -24.77 -87.26
CA THR A 993 16.35 -23.65 -86.89
C THR A 993 15.57 -22.40 -86.45
N THR A 994 14.26 -22.36 -86.67
CA THR A 994 13.36 -21.25 -86.31
C THR A 994 11.96 -21.76 -85.91
N THR A 995 11.08 -20.86 -85.46
CA THR A 995 9.64 -21.14 -85.22
C THR A 995 8.82 -21.34 -86.50
N LEU A 996 9.39 -21.13 -87.69
CA LEU A 996 8.67 -21.21 -88.96
C LEU A 996 8.57 -22.67 -89.44
N PRO A 997 7.36 -23.18 -89.78
CA PRO A 997 7.19 -24.54 -90.30
C PRO A 997 8.01 -24.85 -91.56
N THR A 998 8.33 -23.83 -92.37
CA THR A 998 9.14 -23.97 -93.58
C THR A 998 10.60 -24.31 -93.30
N ASP A 999 11.11 -24.00 -92.12
CA ASP A 999 12.52 -24.24 -91.77
C ASP A 999 12.73 -25.65 -91.20
N CYS A 1000 11.65 -26.45 -91.12
CA CYS A 1000 11.72 -27.83 -90.69
C CYS A 1000 12.52 -28.70 -91.68
N THR A 1001 13.44 -29.45 -91.12
CA THR A 1001 14.21 -30.53 -91.74
C THR A 1001 13.92 -31.83 -91.01
N GLY A 1002 14.02 -32.98 -91.68
CA GLY A 1002 13.76 -34.25 -91.01
C GLY A 1002 13.15 -35.32 -91.91
N LYS A 1003 12.59 -36.35 -91.28
CA LYS A 1003 12.02 -37.52 -91.96
C LYS A 1003 10.66 -37.87 -91.39
N VAL A 1004 9.74 -38.22 -92.28
CA VAL A 1004 8.39 -38.66 -91.95
C VAL A 1004 8.16 -39.98 -92.68
N ASP A 1005 8.02 -41.08 -91.94
CA ASP A 1005 7.66 -42.40 -92.48
C ASP A 1005 6.32 -42.81 -91.88
N LEU A 1006 5.26 -42.72 -92.68
CA LEU A 1006 3.90 -43.03 -92.26
C LEU A 1006 3.38 -44.22 -93.04
N SER A 1007 2.66 -45.08 -92.34
CA SER A 1007 1.90 -46.20 -92.88
C SER A 1007 0.42 -46.01 -92.59
N LEU A 1008 -0.40 -46.38 -93.55
CA LEU A 1008 -1.84 -46.20 -93.53
C LEU A 1008 -2.53 -47.56 -93.65
N GLU A 1009 -3.59 -47.75 -92.89
CA GLU A 1009 -4.40 -48.98 -92.90
C GLU A 1009 -5.88 -48.63 -93.00
N ASP A 1010 -6.59 -49.31 -93.91
CA ASP A 1010 -8.03 -49.10 -94.20
C ASP A 1010 -8.41 -47.62 -94.37
N ALA A 1011 -7.52 -46.85 -95.00
CA ALA A 1011 -7.59 -45.40 -95.04
C ALA A 1011 -8.44 -44.91 -96.21
N MET A 1012 -9.27 -43.89 -95.96
CA MET A 1012 -9.97 -43.15 -96.99
C MET A 1012 -9.47 -41.71 -96.97
N LEU A 1013 -8.66 -41.33 -97.96
CA LEU A 1013 -7.98 -40.02 -98.02
C LEU A 1013 -8.63 -39.06 -99.02
N GLY A 1014 -9.95 -39.14 -99.18
CA GLY A 1014 -10.69 -38.35 -100.18
C GLY A 1014 -10.70 -36.85 -99.92
N SER A 1015 -10.39 -36.43 -98.69
CA SER A 1015 -10.32 -35.02 -98.29
C SER A 1015 -8.92 -34.43 -98.40
N VAL A 1016 -7.87 -35.24 -98.62
CA VAL A 1016 -6.49 -34.76 -98.76
C VAL A 1016 -6.36 -34.02 -100.09
N PRO A 1017 -6.04 -32.71 -100.11
CA PRO A 1017 -6.17 -31.87 -101.32
C PRO A 1017 -5.42 -32.39 -102.55
N VAL A 1018 -4.17 -32.83 -102.36
CA VAL A 1018 -3.34 -33.39 -103.44
C VAL A 1018 -3.98 -34.65 -104.02
N LEU A 1019 -4.42 -35.57 -103.15
CA LEU A 1019 -5.04 -36.82 -103.58
C LEU A 1019 -6.42 -36.58 -104.18
N LYS A 1020 -7.21 -35.66 -103.63
CA LYS A 1020 -8.50 -35.24 -104.17
C LYS A 1020 -8.36 -34.71 -105.59
N SER A 1021 -7.35 -33.88 -105.87
CA SER A 1021 -7.05 -33.40 -107.22
C SER A 1021 -6.65 -34.56 -108.15
N ILE A 1022 -5.82 -35.49 -107.67
CA ILE A 1022 -5.44 -36.69 -108.41
C ILE A 1022 -6.66 -37.57 -108.74
N TRP A 1023 -7.54 -37.84 -107.78
CA TRP A 1023 -8.77 -38.62 -107.95
C TRP A 1023 -9.73 -37.93 -108.94
N LYS A 1024 -9.87 -36.61 -108.83
CA LYS A 1024 -10.71 -35.80 -109.72
C LYS A 1024 -10.21 -35.85 -111.17
N ILE A 1025 -8.90 -35.74 -111.39
CA ILE A 1025 -8.32 -35.76 -112.75
C ILE A 1025 -8.32 -37.18 -113.34
N SER A 1026 -8.13 -38.20 -112.51
CA SER A 1026 -8.16 -39.61 -112.93
C SER A 1026 -9.57 -40.17 -113.13
N GLY A 1027 -10.62 -39.43 -112.74
CA GLY A 1027 -12.02 -39.80 -112.94
C GLY A 1027 -12.54 -40.87 -111.97
N PHE A 1028 -11.80 -41.18 -110.91
CA PHE A 1028 -12.19 -42.16 -109.89
C PHE A 1028 -12.80 -41.47 -108.65
N PRO A 1029 -13.86 -42.02 -108.03
CA PRO A 1029 -14.23 -41.62 -106.68
C PRO A 1029 -13.10 -42.02 -105.72
N ALA A 1030 -12.83 -41.21 -104.69
CA ALA A 1030 -11.77 -41.46 -103.72
C ALA A 1030 -11.91 -42.89 -103.14
N PRO A 1031 -10.96 -43.79 -103.40
CA PRO A 1031 -11.12 -45.19 -103.04
C PRO A 1031 -10.68 -45.44 -101.59
N VAL A 1032 -11.11 -46.58 -101.04
CA VAL A 1032 -10.53 -47.12 -99.80
C VAL A 1032 -9.16 -47.69 -100.12
N ILE A 1033 -8.18 -47.33 -99.29
CA ILE A 1033 -6.79 -47.75 -99.37
C ILE A 1033 -6.60 -48.83 -98.30
N ASP A 1034 -6.37 -50.07 -98.73
CA ASP A 1034 -6.15 -51.19 -97.82
C ASP A 1034 -4.82 -51.00 -97.07
N LYS A 1035 -3.77 -50.59 -97.80
CA LYS A 1035 -2.44 -50.28 -97.25
C LYS A 1035 -1.81 -49.09 -97.94
N GLY A 1036 -1.25 -48.16 -97.18
CA GLY A 1036 -0.48 -47.04 -97.71
C GLY A 1036 0.87 -46.88 -97.00
N ARG A 1037 1.84 -46.28 -97.69
CA ARG A 1037 3.10 -45.84 -97.10
C ARG A 1037 3.53 -44.51 -97.70
N LEU A 1038 4.04 -43.62 -96.87
CA LEU A 1038 4.51 -42.29 -97.22
C LEU A 1038 5.84 -42.03 -96.52
N GLU A 1039 6.92 -41.98 -97.30
CA GLU A 1039 8.25 -41.60 -96.85
C GLU A 1039 8.60 -40.23 -97.43
N VAL A 1040 8.77 -39.25 -96.55
CA VAL A 1040 9.06 -37.85 -96.90
C VAL A 1040 10.29 -37.37 -96.13
N THR A 1041 11.24 -36.81 -96.85
CA THR A 1041 12.38 -36.09 -96.27
C THR A 1041 12.17 -34.59 -96.44
N LEU A 1042 12.16 -33.84 -95.34
CA LEU A 1042 12.08 -32.38 -95.33
C LEU A 1042 13.50 -31.80 -95.39
N ASN A 1043 13.74 -30.89 -96.33
CA ASN A 1043 15.08 -30.32 -96.58
C ASN A 1043 15.20 -28.85 -96.15
N GLY A 1044 14.20 -28.29 -95.46
CA GLY A 1044 14.13 -26.87 -95.10
C GLY A 1044 13.70 -25.96 -96.26
N ASN A 1045 13.48 -24.67 -95.95
CA ASN A 1045 12.92 -23.66 -96.88
C ASN A 1045 11.61 -24.10 -97.56
N GLY A 1046 10.79 -24.88 -96.86
CA GLY A 1046 9.51 -25.42 -97.34
C GLY A 1046 9.65 -26.54 -98.37
N ASN A 1047 10.85 -27.06 -98.65
CA ASN A 1047 11.06 -28.12 -99.65
C ASN A 1047 10.98 -29.52 -99.04
N MET A 1048 10.22 -30.39 -99.70
CA MET A 1048 9.99 -31.78 -99.31
C MET A 1048 10.35 -32.71 -100.47
N THR A 1049 11.10 -33.76 -100.18
CA THR A 1049 11.35 -34.87 -101.10
C THR A 1049 10.47 -36.04 -100.71
N VAL A 1050 9.54 -36.43 -101.58
CA VAL A 1050 8.75 -37.64 -101.43
C VAL A 1050 9.58 -38.80 -101.98
N GLU A 1051 10.22 -39.56 -101.10
CA GLU A 1051 11.11 -40.67 -101.46
C GLU A 1051 10.30 -41.84 -101.99
N ASN A 1052 9.21 -42.15 -101.30
CA ASN A 1052 8.27 -43.20 -101.68
C ASN A 1052 6.87 -42.85 -101.19
N PHE A 1053 5.88 -42.96 -102.07
CA PHE A 1053 4.48 -42.82 -101.72
C PHE A 1053 3.70 -43.92 -102.42
N SER A 1054 3.29 -44.94 -101.67
CA SER A 1054 2.54 -46.08 -102.19
C SER A 1054 1.16 -46.14 -101.57
N LEU A 1055 0.10 -46.22 -102.37
CA LEU A 1055 -1.25 -46.52 -101.92
C LEU A 1055 -1.77 -47.75 -102.67
N ASP A 1056 -2.05 -48.81 -101.93
CA ASP A 1056 -2.61 -50.06 -102.44
C ASP A 1056 -4.08 -50.16 -102.03
N GLY A 1057 -4.95 -50.32 -103.02
CA GLY A 1057 -6.36 -50.65 -102.81
C GLY A 1057 -6.81 -51.80 -103.70
N THR A 1058 -8.02 -52.29 -103.46
CA THR A 1058 -8.55 -53.49 -104.12
C THR A 1058 -8.52 -53.43 -105.67
N ALA A 1059 -8.65 -52.23 -106.25
CA ALA A 1059 -8.73 -52.01 -107.69
C ALA A 1059 -7.56 -51.20 -108.29
N PHE A 1060 -6.62 -50.72 -107.47
CA PHE A 1060 -5.53 -49.86 -107.93
C PHE A 1060 -4.27 -50.00 -107.06
N GLU A 1061 -3.11 -49.86 -107.68
CA GLU A 1061 -1.83 -49.64 -107.01
C GLU A 1061 -1.29 -48.29 -107.50
N PHE A 1062 -1.03 -47.38 -106.56
CA PHE A 1062 -0.51 -46.04 -106.80
C PHE A 1062 0.89 -45.94 -106.22
N ILE A 1063 1.90 -45.67 -107.04
CA ILE A 1063 3.28 -45.48 -106.56
C ILE A 1063 3.80 -44.14 -107.08
N GLY A 1064 4.23 -43.28 -106.17
CA GLY A 1064 4.71 -41.93 -106.41
C GLY A 1064 6.09 -41.68 -105.80
N LYS A 1065 6.90 -40.88 -106.49
CA LYS A 1065 8.11 -40.26 -105.93
C LYS A 1065 8.34 -38.91 -106.58
N GLY A 1066 8.91 -37.94 -105.85
CA GLY A 1066 9.11 -36.61 -106.41
C GLY A 1066 9.47 -35.57 -105.37
N ALA A 1067 9.23 -34.32 -105.71
CA ALA A 1067 9.42 -33.19 -104.82
C ALA A 1067 8.09 -32.44 -104.65
N ALA A 1068 7.89 -31.87 -103.47
CA ALA A 1068 6.77 -31.00 -103.16
C ALA A 1068 7.30 -29.85 -102.31
N THR A 1069 6.72 -28.66 -102.46
CA THR A 1069 6.86 -27.63 -101.41
C THR A 1069 5.68 -27.71 -100.47
N MET A 1070 5.85 -27.30 -99.21
CA MET A 1070 4.82 -27.38 -98.17
C MET A 1070 3.55 -26.60 -98.51
N ASP A 1071 3.58 -25.67 -99.47
CA ASP A 1071 2.51 -24.71 -99.73
C ASP A 1071 2.26 -24.34 -101.21
N ALA A 1072 3.19 -24.59 -102.13
CA ALA A 1072 3.15 -23.96 -103.45
C ALA A 1072 2.99 -24.93 -104.62
N ALA A 1073 3.92 -25.88 -104.80
CA ALA A 1073 3.98 -26.69 -106.01
C ALA A 1073 4.36 -28.14 -105.72
N ILE A 1074 3.83 -29.03 -106.56
CA ILE A 1074 4.13 -30.46 -106.51
C ILE A 1074 4.70 -30.86 -107.87
N ASP A 1075 5.73 -31.70 -107.87
CA ASP A 1075 6.23 -32.44 -109.04
C ASP A 1075 6.44 -33.90 -108.64
N LEU A 1076 5.42 -34.72 -108.90
CA LEU A 1076 5.40 -36.14 -108.55
C LEU A 1076 5.40 -36.99 -109.82
N LYS A 1077 6.31 -37.97 -109.86
CA LYS A 1077 6.28 -39.06 -110.83
C LYS A 1077 5.46 -40.18 -110.25
N ILE A 1078 4.36 -40.49 -110.92
CA ILE A 1078 3.35 -41.40 -110.41
C ILE A 1078 3.09 -42.50 -111.42
N THR A 1079 2.94 -43.73 -110.91
CA THR A 1079 2.52 -44.91 -111.67
C THR A 1079 1.19 -45.38 -111.09
N VAL A 1080 0.13 -45.43 -111.91
CA VAL A 1080 -1.21 -45.89 -111.50
C VAL A 1080 -1.57 -47.17 -112.23
N ARG A 1081 -1.65 -48.30 -111.53
CA ARG A 1081 -2.00 -49.60 -112.11
C ARG A 1081 -3.44 -49.96 -111.76
N THR A 1082 -4.34 -50.01 -112.75
CA THR A 1082 -5.80 -50.21 -112.56
C THR A 1082 -6.28 -51.66 -112.76
N LEU A 1083 -5.38 -52.64 -112.95
CA LEU A 1083 -5.71 -54.08 -113.12
C LEU A 1083 -4.64 -54.96 -112.46
N SER A 1084 -4.71 -55.13 -111.14
CA SER A 1084 -3.69 -55.82 -110.32
C SER A 1084 -3.50 -57.32 -110.61
N LEU A 1085 -4.45 -57.97 -111.32
CA LEU A 1085 -4.38 -59.41 -111.62
C LEU A 1085 -3.48 -59.75 -112.83
N ILE A 1086 -3.31 -58.84 -113.79
CA ILE A 1086 -2.58 -59.10 -115.06
C ILE A 1086 -1.14 -58.55 -115.00
N THR A 1087 -0.85 -57.62 -114.10
CA THR A 1087 0.45 -56.92 -113.98
C THR A 1087 1.49 -57.60 -113.07
N ARG A 1088 1.15 -58.73 -112.41
CA ARG A 1088 2.08 -59.47 -111.52
C ARG A 1088 3.01 -60.47 -112.23
N LEU A 1089 2.97 -60.56 -113.56
CA LEU A 1089 3.91 -61.38 -114.34
C LEU A 1089 5.21 -60.59 -114.63
N PRO A 1090 6.39 -61.06 -114.19
CA PRO A 1090 7.64 -60.28 -114.19
C PRO A 1090 8.13 -59.85 -115.58
N LEU A 1091 7.71 -60.53 -116.66
CA LEU A 1091 8.07 -60.18 -118.04
C LEU A 1091 7.17 -59.11 -118.69
N ILE A 1092 6.01 -58.81 -118.10
CA ILE A 1092 5.06 -57.81 -118.61
C ILE A 1092 5.20 -56.48 -117.83
N LYS A 1093 5.66 -56.54 -116.58
CA LYS A 1093 5.84 -55.39 -115.67
C LYS A 1093 6.72 -54.27 -116.26
N ASP A 1094 7.91 -54.61 -116.74
CA ASP A 1094 8.86 -53.60 -117.24
C ASP A 1094 8.44 -52.97 -118.58
N ILE A 1095 7.61 -53.67 -119.37
CA ILE A 1095 7.11 -53.15 -120.65
C ILE A 1095 5.88 -52.27 -120.43
N LEU A 1096 4.95 -52.64 -119.53
CA LEU A 1096 3.75 -51.86 -119.24
C LEU A 1096 4.03 -50.61 -118.37
N ASP A 1097 5.00 -50.65 -117.46
CA ASP A 1097 5.33 -49.49 -116.63
C ASP A 1097 5.77 -48.26 -117.47
N VAL A 1098 6.42 -48.49 -118.63
CA VAL A 1098 6.77 -47.41 -119.59
C VAL A 1098 5.54 -46.75 -120.24
N PHE A 1099 4.40 -47.44 -120.30
CA PHE A 1099 3.14 -46.93 -120.86
C PHE A 1099 2.20 -46.30 -119.80
N ILE A 1100 2.49 -46.47 -118.51
CA ILE A 1100 1.59 -46.11 -117.38
C ILE A 1100 2.17 -44.96 -116.52
N GLU A 1101 3.45 -44.60 -116.69
CA GLU A 1101 4.08 -43.51 -115.94
C GLU A 1101 3.52 -42.12 -116.35
N GLN A 1102 2.99 -41.39 -115.37
CA GLN A 1102 2.48 -40.03 -115.49
C GLN A 1102 3.31 -39.08 -114.61
N GLN A 1103 3.59 -37.88 -115.13
CA GLN A 1103 4.17 -36.81 -114.32
C GLN A 1103 3.06 -35.82 -113.98
N ILE A 1104 2.84 -35.62 -112.68
CA ILE A 1104 1.88 -34.64 -112.15
C ILE A 1104 2.69 -33.46 -111.63
N TYR A 1105 2.49 -32.29 -112.23
CA TYR A 1105 3.20 -31.08 -111.83
C TYR A 1105 2.32 -29.83 -111.86
N GLY A 1106 2.63 -28.86 -111.02
CA GLY A 1106 1.93 -27.57 -110.96
C GLY A 1106 1.60 -27.13 -109.54
N PRO A 1107 0.91 -25.99 -109.39
CA PRO A 1107 0.37 -25.58 -108.10
C PRO A 1107 -0.69 -26.58 -107.60
N ILE A 1108 -0.76 -26.80 -106.28
CA ILE A 1108 -1.64 -27.80 -105.64
C ILE A 1108 -3.12 -27.64 -106.05
N GLU A 1109 -3.53 -26.40 -106.31
CA GLU A 1109 -4.89 -26.02 -106.71
C GLU A 1109 -5.22 -26.29 -108.19
N ASP A 1110 -4.20 -26.40 -109.07
CA ASP A 1110 -4.35 -26.58 -110.53
C ASP A 1110 -3.26 -27.50 -111.11
N LEU A 1111 -3.26 -28.76 -110.66
CA LEU A 1111 -2.28 -29.77 -111.07
C LEU A 1111 -2.47 -30.20 -112.54
N GLN A 1112 -1.38 -30.20 -113.31
CA GLN A 1112 -1.37 -30.70 -114.70
C GLN A 1112 -0.75 -32.10 -114.78
N ILE A 1113 -1.28 -32.94 -115.67
CA ILE A 1113 -0.75 -34.28 -115.96
C ILE A 1113 -0.14 -34.31 -117.35
N LYS A 1114 1.12 -34.73 -117.45
CA LYS A 1114 1.80 -34.97 -118.73
C LYS A 1114 2.07 -36.46 -118.94
N HIS A 1115 1.47 -37.01 -119.99
CA HIS A 1115 1.79 -38.35 -120.49
C HIS A 1115 3.13 -38.33 -121.25
N ARG A 1116 4.13 -39.05 -120.73
CA ARG A 1116 5.51 -38.99 -121.26
C ARG A 1116 5.74 -39.81 -122.55
N SER A 1117 4.81 -40.70 -122.90
CA SER A 1117 4.97 -41.67 -124.00
C SER A 1117 4.80 -41.09 -125.42
N TRP A 1118 4.08 -39.99 -125.60
CA TRP A 1118 3.87 -39.39 -126.94
C TRP A 1118 5.07 -38.59 -127.46
N ALA A 1119 5.89 -37.99 -126.59
CA ALA A 1119 7.03 -37.17 -127.00
C ALA A 1119 8.26 -37.96 -127.49
N LYS A 1120 8.39 -39.25 -127.13
CA LYS A 1120 9.47 -40.13 -127.64
C LYS A 1120 9.09 -40.88 -128.92
N ILE A 1121 7.79 -41.11 -129.17
CA ILE A 1121 7.29 -41.78 -130.38
C ILE A 1121 7.21 -40.81 -131.58
N LEU A 1122 6.89 -39.53 -131.33
CA LEU A 1122 6.90 -38.49 -132.38
C LEU A 1122 8.31 -38.17 -132.92
N ASN A 1123 9.37 -38.36 -132.12
CA ASN A 1123 10.76 -38.22 -132.58
C ASN A 1123 11.25 -39.35 -133.50
N TRP A 1124 10.43 -40.38 -133.77
CA TRP A 1124 10.80 -41.48 -134.67
C TRP A 1124 10.28 -41.32 -136.11
N PHE A 1125 9.42 -40.32 -136.38
CA PHE A 1125 8.63 -40.23 -137.63
C PHE A 1125 8.79 -38.95 -138.49
N SER A 1126 9.76 -38.08 -138.25
CA SER A 1126 9.98 -36.92 -139.15
C SER A 1126 11.46 -36.50 -139.26
N ASP A 1127 12.04 -36.71 -140.45
CA ASP A 1127 13.24 -36.04 -140.95
C ASP A 1127 12.83 -34.72 -141.64
N ASP A 1128 12.70 -33.63 -140.87
CA ASP A 1128 13.06 -32.26 -141.25
C ASP A 1128 12.62 -31.26 -140.16
N GLU A 1129 13.47 -30.26 -139.93
CA GLU A 1129 13.41 -29.15 -138.96
C GLU A 1129 13.72 -29.45 -137.48
N ALA A 1130 14.82 -28.85 -137.01
CA ALA A 1130 15.32 -28.91 -135.65
C ALA A 1130 14.32 -28.28 -134.65
N PHE A 1131 13.73 -29.10 -133.78
CA PHE A 1131 13.12 -28.57 -132.56
C PHE A 1131 14.21 -28.36 -131.50
N VAL A 1132 14.77 -27.14 -131.52
CA VAL A 1132 15.44 -26.56 -130.35
C VAL A 1132 14.38 -26.46 -129.25
N PRO A 1133 14.53 -27.12 -128.08
CA PRO A 1133 13.63 -26.83 -126.97
C PRO A 1133 13.76 -25.32 -126.68
N PRO A 1134 12.65 -24.57 -126.58
CA PRO A 1134 12.77 -23.20 -126.10
C PRO A 1134 13.45 -23.26 -124.72
N PRO A 1135 14.39 -22.35 -124.44
CA PRO A 1135 14.95 -22.25 -123.11
C PRO A 1135 13.81 -22.11 -122.12
N PHE A 1136 13.96 -22.75 -120.96
CA PHE A 1136 13.28 -22.35 -119.73
C PHE A 1136 12.73 -20.92 -119.85
N PRO A 1137 11.42 -20.69 -119.78
CA PRO A 1137 11.00 -19.44 -119.20
C PRO A 1137 11.38 -19.53 -117.72
N LEU A 1138 12.58 -19.04 -117.40
CA LEU A 1138 12.68 -18.08 -116.29
C LEU A 1138 11.47 -17.14 -116.43
N TRP A 1139 10.84 -16.78 -115.32
CA TRP A 1139 9.59 -16.00 -115.24
C TRP A 1139 8.30 -16.84 -115.24
N LEU A 1140 8.14 -17.68 -114.23
CA LEU A 1140 6.92 -17.58 -113.43
C LEU A 1140 7.07 -16.33 -112.55
N PRO A 1141 6.08 -15.43 -112.46
CA PRO A 1141 6.10 -14.41 -111.41
C PRO A 1141 6.24 -15.15 -110.07
N SER A 1142 7.09 -14.66 -109.16
CA SER A 1142 7.02 -15.12 -107.77
C SER A 1142 5.55 -15.03 -107.36
N PRO A 1143 4.90 -16.14 -106.96
CA PRO A 1143 3.59 -16.01 -106.34
C PRO A 1143 3.75 -15.02 -105.20
N ALA A 1144 2.79 -14.10 -105.06
CA ALA A 1144 2.78 -13.22 -103.90
C ALA A 1144 2.92 -14.10 -102.65
N THR A 1145 3.79 -13.71 -101.72
CA THR A 1145 3.95 -14.37 -100.42
C THR A 1145 2.55 -14.60 -99.85
N PRO A 1146 2.09 -15.86 -99.73
CA PRO A 1146 0.74 -16.13 -99.27
C PRO A 1146 0.59 -15.77 -97.80
N ASP A 1147 -0.60 -15.30 -97.44
CA ASP A 1147 -1.00 -15.04 -96.05
C ASP A 1147 -1.18 -16.38 -95.32
N TRP A 1148 -0.34 -16.64 -94.32
CA TRP A 1148 -0.27 -17.93 -93.61
C TRP A 1148 -1.52 -18.23 -92.76
N ASN A 1149 -2.43 -17.26 -92.60
CA ASN A 1149 -3.71 -17.49 -91.89
C ASN A 1149 -4.70 -18.38 -92.64
N ILE A 1150 -4.43 -18.77 -93.90
CA ILE A 1150 -5.31 -19.64 -94.70
C ILE A 1150 -4.48 -20.75 -95.34
N SER A 1151 -4.27 -21.86 -94.62
CA SER A 1151 -3.56 -23.04 -95.16
C SER A 1151 -4.46 -23.81 -96.15
N PRO A 1152 -3.98 -24.13 -97.38
CA PRO A 1152 -4.73 -24.95 -98.33
C PRO A 1152 -4.57 -26.48 -98.10
N ILE A 1153 -3.70 -26.92 -97.17
CA ILE A 1153 -3.52 -28.36 -96.84
C ILE A 1153 -4.41 -28.81 -95.68
N ILE A 1154 -4.72 -27.91 -94.75
CA ILE A 1154 -5.63 -28.13 -93.62
C ILE A 1154 -6.59 -26.95 -93.58
N PRO A 1155 -7.92 -27.15 -93.74
CA PRO A 1155 -8.86 -26.05 -93.64
C PRO A 1155 -8.86 -25.53 -92.19
N VAL A 1156 -8.26 -24.37 -91.97
CA VAL A 1156 -8.43 -23.60 -90.73
C VAL A 1156 -9.53 -22.59 -90.99
N GLN A 1157 -10.62 -22.63 -90.21
CA GLN A 1157 -11.52 -21.48 -90.03
C GLN A 1157 -11.26 -20.85 -88.68
#